data_AF-A3XF26-F1
#
_entry.id   AF-A3XF26-F1
#
_cell.length_a   1.000
_cell.length_b   1.000
_cell.length_c   1.000
_cell.angle_alpha   90.00
_cell.angle_beta   90.00
_cell.angle_gamma   90.00
#
_symmetry.space_group_name_H-M   'P 1'
#
loop_
_entity.id
_entity.type
_entity.pdbx_description
1 polymer ?
#
loop_
_entity_poly.entity_id
_entity_poly.type
_entity_poly.pdbx_seq_one_letter_code
_entity_poly.pdbx_strand_id
1 'polypeptide(L)'
;MTLAMDCKKRNRDIEEDSMSEESFQISFTRDGETRVITLEGSRKDYEFEYEDLELEIEAREGDFEWEFEDVESFEFLSFGSEDDLVDSGVSSPEPDRVVTLSGPLHDFDFLLQDGALAVRNRFDGEIESLSEFDSFVAGVETFRTADILAQLEQPGPDLLAEGGPRLMMVNTPEATPSVIWDQILQSIIVESGGGPTNASQSFSIMHTAIYDAQASYDPVAQRVSIDIEGDNLELSALSDASDTEIETAMHVAAHRVLSELYPQYQEKFDQVLSQRLELDVSDDSQAYEVGIDAAQDGLTPRQAEAARLAAQSEGFYTPVNSDPAPETRKDIARWTPEKQGILSPTPDALQTFLTPELSLAEGFALPETLNGETDTVLTRPDGPEPFFTLEHVDTLLDFQTRTMTLAAPAEINGVAVAAGTTIPVDKFLIGPVINPAFIAQAEAIVQTSATLTEDQKMVAEFWEDGPGTSFPPGAWMTLGQYVSQRDGHDAATDALLFMTMGNAMFDAAIATWDAKAFFDYARPVTVIRDLGHLGLIGEQGVDELTGETGFVIQALGGIDPDTGTSFGTRTILAENFITYQLPGGEQSPPFAEYTSGHSTFSAAGAAVLKAFTGSDHLDAHITVPPGTSAFDAALPGDVYQFQWDTFSEAAIDAGASRIYGGIHFSDGNLDGLSAGADIGADAYALAVDFASGTAQPEQQPFFDEFFIA
;
A
#
# COMPACT_ATOMS: atom_id res chain seq x y z
N MET A 1 -29.52 -38.88 -2.55
CA MET A 1 -30.15 -40.19 -2.23
C MET A 1 -30.17 -40.31 -0.71
N THR A 2 -31.33 -40.05 -0.07
CA THR A 2 -31.45 -39.95 1.39
C THR A 2 -31.38 -41.33 2.04
N LEU A 3 -30.30 -41.63 2.77
CA LEU A 3 -30.20 -42.81 3.63
C LEU A 3 -30.72 -42.43 5.02
N ALA A 4 -32.02 -42.63 5.23
CA ALA A 4 -32.59 -42.68 6.57
C ALA A 4 -32.26 -44.04 7.20
N MET A 5 -31.35 -44.06 8.18
CA MET A 5 -31.20 -45.20 9.10
C MET A 5 -31.74 -44.81 10.47
N ASP A 6 -32.87 -45.41 10.80
CA ASP A 6 -33.58 -45.29 12.07
C ASP A 6 -33.02 -46.32 13.06
N CYS A 7 -32.47 -45.89 14.20
CA CYS A 7 -32.17 -46.78 15.32
C CYS A 7 -32.45 -46.14 16.69
N LYS A 8 -33.71 -46.26 17.12
CA LYS A 8 -34.25 -46.35 18.49
C LYS A 8 -33.34 -45.98 19.68
N LYS A 9 -33.70 -44.85 20.30
CA LYS A 9 -33.55 -44.52 21.74
C LYS A 9 -33.89 -45.71 22.66
N ARG A 10 -33.02 -45.99 23.63
CA ARG A 10 -33.39 -46.54 24.95
C ARG A 10 -33.34 -45.41 25.97
N ASN A 11 -34.50 -44.82 26.27
CA ASN A 11 -34.62 -43.93 27.43
C ASN A 11 -34.57 -44.74 28.73
N ARG A 12 -33.81 -44.22 29.71
CA ARG A 12 -34.08 -44.38 31.14
C ARG A 12 -34.24 -42.97 31.72
N ASP A 13 -35.47 -42.69 32.09
CA ASP A 13 -36.02 -41.57 32.87
C ASP A 13 -35.00 -40.68 33.62
N ILE A 14 -34.86 -39.43 33.15
CA ILE A 14 -34.66 -38.24 33.99
C ILE A 14 -35.63 -37.17 33.47
N GLU A 15 -36.35 -36.54 34.41
CA GLU A 15 -37.42 -35.56 34.19
C GLU A 15 -36.91 -34.25 33.57
N GLU A 16 -37.83 -33.58 32.89
CA GLU A 16 -37.74 -32.30 32.17
C GLU A 16 -36.90 -31.21 32.85
N ASP A 17 -35.94 -30.65 32.12
CA ASP A 17 -35.62 -29.23 32.19
C ASP A 17 -35.26 -28.72 30.78
N SER A 18 -35.70 -27.53 30.44
CA SER A 18 -35.61 -26.94 29.11
C SER A 18 -34.15 -26.81 28.65
N MET A 19 -33.72 -27.70 27.75
CA MET A 19 -32.51 -27.50 26.94
C MET A 19 -32.96 -26.90 25.62
N SER A 20 -32.42 -25.74 25.26
CA SER A 20 -32.36 -25.31 23.87
C SER A 20 -31.79 -26.48 23.07
N GLU A 21 -32.46 -26.89 21.99
CA GLU A 21 -31.87 -27.75 20.97
C GLU A 21 -30.81 -26.91 20.25
N GLU A 22 -29.69 -26.65 20.91
CA GLU A 22 -28.49 -26.17 20.23
C GLU A 22 -28.12 -27.25 19.21
N SER A 23 -27.87 -26.82 17.98
CA SER A 23 -27.26 -27.66 16.95
C SER A 23 -26.31 -26.79 16.16
N PHE A 24 -25.26 -27.41 15.63
CA PHE A 24 -24.32 -26.72 14.75
C PHE A 24 -24.10 -27.57 13.50
N GLN A 25 -23.65 -26.93 12.42
CA GLN A 25 -23.39 -27.60 11.16
C GLN A 25 -21.90 -27.60 10.86
N ILE A 26 -21.47 -28.66 10.21
CA ILE A 26 -20.14 -28.77 9.63
C ILE A 26 -20.28 -29.13 8.15
N SER A 27 -19.36 -28.64 7.35
CA SER A 27 -19.22 -28.95 5.93
C SER A 27 -17.92 -29.74 5.75
N PHE A 28 -17.95 -30.77 4.89
CA PHE A 28 -16.74 -31.45 4.44
C PHE A 28 -16.86 -31.92 3.00
N THR A 29 -15.77 -31.86 2.23
CA THR A 29 -15.74 -32.26 0.82
C THR A 29 -15.08 -33.61 0.65
N ARG A 30 -15.72 -34.51 -0.09
CA ARG A 30 -15.18 -35.83 -0.42
C ARG A 30 -15.55 -36.18 -1.85
N ASP A 31 -14.57 -36.68 -2.61
CA ASP A 31 -14.75 -37.05 -4.02
C ASP A 31 -15.29 -35.88 -4.88
N GLY A 32 -14.90 -34.65 -4.57
CA GLY A 32 -15.41 -33.42 -5.21
C GLY A 32 -16.87 -33.06 -4.88
N GLU A 33 -17.54 -33.75 -3.94
CA GLU A 33 -18.88 -33.42 -3.45
C GLU A 33 -18.84 -32.93 -1.99
N THR A 34 -19.32 -31.71 -1.75
CA THR A 34 -19.47 -31.17 -0.39
C THR A 34 -20.70 -31.74 0.31
N ARG A 35 -20.53 -32.17 1.54
CA ARG A 35 -21.56 -32.71 2.42
C ARG A 35 -21.69 -31.84 3.67
N VAL A 36 -22.92 -31.57 4.06
CA VAL A 36 -23.24 -30.85 5.30
C VAL A 36 -23.93 -31.82 6.26
N ILE A 37 -23.44 -31.88 7.49
CA ILE A 37 -24.07 -32.63 8.58
C ILE A 37 -24.38 -31.68 9.74
N THR A 38 -25.55 -31.89 10.34
CA THR A 38 -26.00 -31.16 11.54
C THR A 38 -25.78 -32.05 12.76
N LEU A 39 -25.09 -31.53 13.77
CA LEU A 39 -24.83 -32.20 15.04
C LEU A 39 -25.70 -31.56 16.13
N GLU A 40 -26.37 -32.39 16.95
CA GLU A 40 -27.22 -31.94 18.05
C GLU A 40 -26.38 -31.70 19.32
N GLY A 41 -26.40 -30.49 19.85
CA GLY A 41 -25.63 -30.06 21.02
C GLY A 41 -24.76 -28.84 20.71
N SER A 42 -23.91 -28.49 21.66
CA SER A 42 -22.94 -27.41 21.51
C SER A 42 -21.64 -27.96 20.90
N ARG A 43 -20.88 -27.16 20.14
CA ARG A 43 -19.61 -27.61 19.53
C ARG A 43 -18.64 -28.23 20.56
N LYS A 44 -18.61 -27.71 21.78
CA LYS A 44 -17.76 -28.19 22.88
C LYS A 44 -18.07 -29.63 23.34
N ASP A 45 -19.22 -30.18 22.95
CA ASP A 45 -19.68 -31.52 23.32
C ASP A 45 -19.08 -32.60 22.39
N TYR A 46 -18.34 -32.17 21.35
CA TYR A 46 -17.72 -33.02 20.34
C TYR A 46 -16.21 -32.76 20.24
N GLU A 47 -15.47 -33.78 19.85
CA GLU A 47 -14.07 -33.74 19.47
C GLU A 47 -13.96 -33.98 17.95
N PHE A 48 -13.11 -33.20 17.30
CA PHE A 48 -12.93 -33.21 15.85
C PHE A 48 -11.44 -33.32 15.55
N GLU A 49 -11.04 -34.36 14.83
CA GLU A 49 -9.69 -34.52 14.32
C GLU A 49 -9.75 -34.53 12.79
N TYR A 50 -8.96 -33.67 12.13
CA TYR A 50 -8.85 -33.63 10.67
C TYR A 50 -7.38 -33.57 10.28
N GLU A 51 -6.82 -34.73 9.94
CA GLU A 51 -5.42 -34.89 9.53
C GLU A 51 -5.35 -35.94 8.41
N ASP A 52 -4.35 -35.83 7.51
CA ASP A 52 -4.08 -36.81 6.45
C ASP A 52 -5.29 -37.21 5.57
N LEU A 53 -6.20 -36.26 5.27
CA LEU A 53 -7.45 -36.47 4.51
C LEU A 53 -8.47 -37.37 5.23
N GLU A 54 -8.40 -37.48 6.54
CA GLU A 54 -9.32 -38.23 7.39
C GLU A 54 -9.99 -37.29 8.39
N LEU A 55 -11.32 -37.33 8.47
CA LEU A 55 -12.10 -36.57 9.45
C LEU A 55 -12.75 -37.52 10.46
N GLU A 56 -12.38 -37.38 11.72
CA GLU A 56 -12.96 -38.10 12.86
C GLU A 56 -13.81 -37.16 13.73
N ILE A 57 -14.98 -37.65 14.16
CA ILE A 57 -15.94 -36.91 14.99
C ILE A 57 -16.39 -37.81 16.14
N GLU A 58 -16.03 -37.46 17.36
CA GLU A 58 -16.41 -38.22 18.57
C GLU A 58 -17.25 -37.34 19.52
N ALA A 59 -18.35 -37.88 20.06
CA ALA A 59 -19.10 -37.19 21.12
C ALA A 59 -18.41 -37.42 22.48
N ARG A 60 -18.14 -36.34 23.22
CA ARG A 60 -17.43 -36.41 24.51
C ARG A 60 -18.24 -37.09 25.62
N GLU A 61 -19.57 -37.10 25.51
CA GLU A 61 -20.48 -37.84 26.38
C GLU A 61 -21.42 -38.74 25.56
N GLY A 62 -21.06 -40.02 25.39
CA GLY A 62 -21.91 -40.99 24.69
C GLY A 62 -21.12 -42.13 24.03
N ASP A 63 -21.81 -43.01 23.30
CA ASP A 63 -21.22 -43.99 22.38
C ASP A 63 -21.52 -43.51 20.93
N PHE A 64 -20.88 -42.42 20.48
CA PHE A 64 -21.02 -41.87 19.12
C PHE A 64 -19.65 -41.47 18.54
N GLU A 65 -19.31 -42.05 17.39
CA GLU A 65 -18.04 -41.88 16.68
C GLU A 65 -18.29 -42.04 15.17
N TRP A 66 -17.79 -41.11 14.36
CA TRP A 66 -17.81 -41.17 12.89
C TRP A 66 -16.42 -40.90 12.33
N GLU A 67 -16.04 -41.69 11.33
CA GLU A 67 -14.76 -41.62 10.63
C GLU A 67 -15.04 -41.50 9.13
N PHE A 68 -14.43 -40.50 8.49
CA PHE A 68 -14.56 -40.24 7.06
C PHE A 68 -13.17 -40.18 6.42
N GLU A 69 -12.84 -41.19 5.63
CA GLU A 69 -11.66 -41.20 4.76
C GLU A 69 -11.89 -40.37 3.47
N ASP A 70 -10.80 -39.92 2.84
CA ASP A 70 -10.75 -39.15 1.59
C ASP A 70 -11.46 -37.77 1.67
N VAL A 71 -11.32 -37.08 2.81
CA VAL A 71 -11.90 -35.75 3.04
C VAL A 71 -10.92 -34.66 2.62
N GLU A 72 -11.26 -33.94 1.56
CA GLU A 72 -10.45 -32.89 0.92
C GLU A 72 -10.50 -31.56 1.68
N SER A 73 -11.60 -31.28 2.39
CA SER A 73 -11.77 -30.08 3.23
C SER A 73 -12.79 -30.30 4.34
N PHE A 74 -12.65 -29.56 5.45
CA PHE A 74 -13.56 -29.58 6.61
C PHE A 74 -13.68 -28.18 7.25
N GLU A 75 -14.90 -27.73 7.56
CA GLU A 75 -15.16 -26.44 8.21
C GLU A 75 -16.45 -26.45 9.08
N PHE A 76 -16.55 -25.49 9.99
CA PHE A 76 -17.77 -25.23 10.78
C PHE A 76 -18.60 -24.11 10.14
N LEU A 77 -19.90 -24.33 10.00
CA LEU A 77 -20.82 -23.33 9.44
C LEU A 77 -21.40 -22.44 10.56
N SER A 78 -21.53 -21.13 10.30
CA SER A 78 -22.16 -20.18 11.22
C SER A 78 -23.69 -20.16 11.01
N PHE A 79 -24.46 -20.27 12.10
CA PHE A 79 -25.92 -20.15 12.03
C PHE A 79 -26.35 -18.68 12.01
N GLY A 80 -27.01 -18.25 10.93
CA GLY A 80 -27.85 -17.06 10.91
C GLY A 80 -29.16 -17.34 11.66
N SER A 81 -29.63 -16.38 12.47
CA SER A 81 -30.80 -16.54 13.35
C SER A 81 -32.12 -16.77 12.59
N GLU A 82 -32.79 -17.88 12.87
CA GLU A 82 -34.18 -18.15 12.48
C GLU A 82 -35.15 -17.33 13.36
N ASP A 83 -35.61 -16.20 12.85
CA ASP A 83 -36.84 -15.57 13.34
C ASP A 83 -37.43 -14.70 12.22
N ASP A 84 -37.94 -15.34 11.15
CA ASP A 84 -38.97 -14.76 10.27
C ASP A 84 -39.44 -15.76 9.18
N LEU A 85 -40.09 -16.86 9.56
CA LEU A 85 -40.84 -17.69 8.59
C LEU A 85 -42.13 -18.23 9.18
N VAL A 86 -43.21 -17.47 9.05
CA VAL A 86 -44.58 -18.03 9.06
C VAL A 86 -45.32 -17.59 7.80
N ASP A 87 -45.61 -18.59 6.97
CA ASP A 87 -46.71 -18.69 6.03
C ASP A 87 -46.70 -17.75 4.80
N SER A 88 -45.94 -18.15 3.78
CA SER A 88 -46.46 -18.11 2.41
C SER A 88 -45.78 -19.19 1.58
N GLY A 89 -46.55 -19.99 0.85
CA GLY A 89 -46.07 -21.10 0.03
C GLY A 89 -45.19 -20.65 -1.14
N VAL A 90 -43.94 -20.33 -0.86
CA VAL A 90 -42.86 -20.11 -1.80
C VAL A 90 -41.91 -21.30 -1.70
N SER A 91 -41.38 -21.75 -2.84
CA SER A 91 -40.41 -22.84 -2.91
C SER A 91 -39.24 -22.58 -1.96
N SER A 92 -38.67 -23.66 -1.41
CA SER A 92 -37.34 -23.63 -0.79
C SER A 92 -36.40 -22.79 -1.65
N PRO A 93 -35.67 -21.80 -1.10
CA PRO A 93 -34.63 -21.12 -1.87
C PRO A 93 -33.65 -22.18 -2.37
N GLU A 94 -33.25 -22.07 -3.64
CA GLU A 94 -32.11 -22.86 -4.13
C GLU A 94 -30.90 -22.54 -3.25
N PRO A 95 -29.98 -23.49 -3.01
CA PRO A 95 -28.75 -23.19 -2.30
C PRO A 95 -28.01 -22.04 -2.99
N ASP A 96 -27.52 -21.06 -2.23
CA ASP A 96 -26.69 -19.96 -2.74
C ASP A 96 -25.60 -20.52 -3.65
N ARG A 97 -25.65 -20.18 -4.93
CA ARG A 97 -24.72 -20.70 -5.93
C ARG A 97 -23.44 -19.88 -5.86
N VAL A 98 -22.32 -20.54 -5.52
CA VAL A 98 -21.01 -19.91 -5.41
C VAL A 98 -20.05 -20.44 -6.47
N VAL A 99 -19.24 -19.56 -7.05
CA VAL A 99 -18.11 -19.91 -7.94
C VAL A 99 -16.81 -19.32 -7.38
N THR A 100 -15.67 -19.94 -7.65
CA THR A 100 -14.35 -19.43 -7.26
C THR A 100 -13.58 -19.00 -8.50
N LEU A 101 -13.16 -17.75 -8.54
CA LEU A 101 -12.30 -17.20 -9.58
C LEU A 101 -10.86 -17.70 -9.41
N SER A 102 -10.09 -17.67 -10.50
CA SER A 102 -8.71 -18.16 -10.52
C SER A 102 -7.70 -17.29 -9.77
N GLY A 103 -8.09 -16.09 -9.33
CA GLY A 103 -7.21 -15.10 -8.71
C GLY A 103 -7.95 -14.13 -7.77
N PRO A 104 -7.22 -13.16 -7.20
CA PRO A 104 -7.78 -12.04 -6.43
C PRO A 104 -8.63 -11.10 -7.30
N LEU A 105 -9.43 -10.22 -6.69
CA LEU A 105 -10.40 -9.38 -7.40
C LEU A 105 -9.71 -8.44 -8.41
N HIS A 106 -8.60 -7.83 -8.02
CA HIS A 106 -7.81 -6.90 -8.85
C HIS A 106 -7.22 -7.53 -10.13
N ASP A 107 -7.29 -8.85 -10.29
CA ASP A 107 -6.89 -9.53 -11.52
C ASP A 107 -8.02 -9.61 -12.55
N PHE A 108 -9.20 -9.03 -12.27
CA PHE A 108 -10.37 -9.09 -13.14
C PHE A 108 -10.97 -7.72 -13.47
N ASP A 109 -11.45 -7.58 -14.70
CA ASP A 109 -12.43 -6.54 -15.07
C ASP A 109 -13.84 -7.13 -15.13
N PHE A 110 -14.83 -6.32 -14.79
CA PHE A 110 -16.23 -6.67 -14.87
C PHE A 110 -16.89 -6.17 -16.15
N LEU A 111 -17.70 -7.04 -16.74
CA LEU A 111 -18.44 -6.84 -17.97
C LEU A 111 -19.93 -7.01 -17.72
N LEU A 112 -20.75 -6.18 -18.37
CA LEU A 112 -22.19 -6.40 -18.45
C LEU A 112 -22.54 -7.01 -19.81
N GLN A 113 -22.87 -8.30 -19.83
CA GLN A 113 -23.28 -9.04 -21.02
C GLN A 113 -24.76 -9.42 -20.92
N ASP A 114 -25.59 -8.87 -21.82
CA ASP A 114 -27.04 -9.12 -21.86
C ASP A 114 -27.76 -8.86 -20.51
N GLY A 115 -27.25 -7.92 -19.71
CA GLY A 115 -27.78 -7.58 -18.39
C GLY A 115 -27.34 -8.52 -17.26
N ALA A 116 -26.37 -9.41 -17.52
CA ALA A 116 -25.73 -10.24 -16.51
C ALA A 116 -24.25 -9.87 -16.34
N LEU A 117 -23.76 -10.09 -15.11
CA LEU A 117 -22.36 -9.87 -14.77
C LEU A 117 -21.49 -10.99 -15.35
N ALA A 118 -20.39 -10.61 -15.97
CA ALA A 118 -19.29 -11.49 -16.32
C ALA A 118 -17.98 -10.86 -15.84
N VAL A 119 -16.97 -11.69 -15.60
CA VAL A 119 -15.62 -11.26 -15.29
C VAL A 119 -14.68 -11.64 -16.41
N ARG A 120 -13.61 -10.86 -16.56
CA ARG A 120 -12.57 -11.06 -17.53
C ARG A 120 -11.23 -11.01 -16.83
N ASN A 121 -10.46 -12.08 -16.89
CA ASN A 121 -9.12 -12.10 -16.31
C ASN A 121 -8.19 -11.17 -17.11
N ARG A 122 -7.45 -10.32 -16.41
CA ARG A 122 -6.57 -9.29 -17.01
C ARG A 122 -5.34 -9.91 -17.70
N PHE A 123 -4.90 -11.09 -17.28
CA PHE A 123 -3.73 -11.77 -17.82
C PHE A 123 -4.02 -12.56 -19.09
N ASP A 124 -5.04 -13.42 -19.10
CA ASP A 124 -5.32 -14.29 -20.26
C ASP A 124 -6.52 -13.83 -21.11
N GLY A 125 -7.35 -12.91 -20.59
CA GLY A 125 -8.54 -12.43 -21.26
C GLY A 125 -9.73 -13.39 -21.24
N GLU A 126 -9.63 -14.53 -20.54
CA GLU A 126 -10.74 -15.47 -20.40
C GLU A 126 -11.93 -14.79 -19.72
N ILE A 127 -13.12 -15.02 -20.29
CA ILE A 127 -14.37 -14.46 -19.79
C ILE A 127 -15.19 -15.56 -19.14
N GLU A 128 -15.57 -15.33 -17.88
CA GLU A 128 -16.45 -16.21 -17.12
C GLU A 128 -17.77 -15.49 -16.80
N SER A 129 -18.89 -16.15 -17.07
CA SER A 129 -20.22 -15.61 -16.74
C SER A 129 -20.56 -15.86 -15.28
N LEU A 130 -20.92 -14.80 -14.56
CA LEU A 130 -21.40 -14.88 -13.17
C LEU A 130 -22.93 -14.91 -13.09
N SER A 131 -23.63 -14.93 -14.23
CA SER A 131 -25.09 -14.84 -14.35
C SER A 131 -25.89 -15.85 -13.53
N GLU A 132 -25.28 -17.00 -13.21
CA GLU A 132 -25.94 -18.09 -12.52
C GLU A 132 -25.51 -18.22 -11.04
N PHE A 133 -24.64 -17.34 -10.55
CA PHE A 133 -24.07 -17.41 -9.21
C PHE A 133 -24.52 -16.21 -8.36
N ASP A 134 -24.97 -16.48 -7.14
CA ASP A 134 -25.39 -15.44 -6.19
C ASP A 134 -24.19 -14.71 -5.58
N SER A 135 -23.06 -15.42 -5.46
CA SER A 135 -21.78 -14.90 -5.00
C SER A 135 -20.61 -15.58 -5.70
N PHE A 136 -19.45 -14.96 -5.62
CA PHE A 136 -18.20 -15.55 -6.11
C PHE A 136 -17.06 -15.30 -5.11
N VAL A 137 -16.08 -16.19 -5.11
CA VAL A 137 -14.86 -16.06 -4.32
C VAL A 137 -13.74 -15.55 -5.21
N ALA A 138 -13.06 -14.48 -4.82
CA ALA A 138 -11.83 -14.00 -5.47
C ALA A 138 -10.74 -13.88 -4.41
N GLY A 139 -9.60 -14.54 -4.62
CA GLY A 139 -8.57 -14.68 -3.59
C GLY A 139 -9.10 -15.38 -2.34
N VAL A 140 -9.19 -14.65 -1.22
CA VAL A 140 -9.70 -15.16 0.07
C VAL A 140 -11.08 -14.60 0.43
N GLU A 141 -11.70 -13.85 -0.46
CA GLU A 141 -12.91 -13.07 -0.19
C GLU A 141 -14.10 -13.53 -0.98
N THR A 142 -15.28 -13.40 -0.38
CA THR A 142 -16.57 -13.72 -1.01
C THR A 142 -17.33 -12.43 -1.31
N PHE A 143 -17.65 -12.24 -2.59
CA PHE A 143 -18.38 -11.09 -3.11
C PHE A 143 -19.77 -11.49 -3.55
N ARG A 144 -20.77 -10.62 -3.32
CA ARG A 144 -22.12 -10.82 -3.87
C ARG A 144 -22.19 -10.29 -5.29
N THR A 145 -22.63 -11.12 -6.22
CA THR A 145 -22.82 -10.76 -7.63
C THR A 145 -23.75 -9.55 -7.78
N ALA A 146 -24.82 -9.51 -6.97
CA ALA A 146 -25.79 -8.42 -6.98
C ALA A 146 -25.21 -7.07 -6.51
N ASP A 147 -24.25 -7.08 -5.58
CA ASP A 147 -23.66 -5.85 -5.05
C ASP A 147 -22.71 -5.24 -6.07
N ILE A 148 -21.89 -6.06 -6.73
CA ILE A 148 -21.04 -5.62 -7.86
C ILE A 148 -21.92 -5.12 -9.01
N LEU A 149 -22.94 -5.87 -9.41
CA LEU A 149 -23.87 -5.46 -10.47
C LEU A 149 -24.52 -4.10 -10.18
N ALA A 150 -25.00 -3.89 -8.94
CA ALA A 150 -25.62 -2.64 -8.54
C ALA A 150 -24.65 -1.44 -8.57
N GLN A 151 -23.35 -1.68 -8.37
CA GLN A 151 -22.31 -0.66 -8.51
C GLN A 151 -22.10 -0.31 -9.99
N LEU A 152 -21.87 -1.31 -10.85
CA LEU A 152 -21.64 -1.13 -12.29
C LEU A 152 -22.83 -0.52 -13.06
N GLU A 153 -24.05 -0.62 -12.51
CA GLU A 153 -25.24 0.04 -13.08
C GLU A 153 -25.28 1.55 -12.80
N GLN A 154 -24.45 2.05 -11.88
CA GLN A 154 -24.35 3.49 -11.61
C GLN A 154 -23.52 4.19 -12.69
N PRO A 155 -23.88 5.43 -13.07
CA PRO A 155 -23.13 6.18 -14.07
C PRO A 155 -21.82 6.70 -13.47
N GLY A 156 -20.69 6.34 -14.08
CA GLY A 156 -19.36 6.84 -13.73
C GLY A 156 -18.28 5.76 -13.91
N PRO A 157 -17.00 6.09 -13.65
CA PRO A 157 -15.98 5.06 -13.44
C PRO A 157 -16.25 4.34 -12.12
N ASP A 158 -16.13 3.01 -12.12
CA ASP A 158 -16.36 2.20 -10.93
C ASP A 158 -15.05 2.01 -10.17
N LEU A 159 -14.93 2.69 -9.03
CA LEU A 159 -13.81 2.53 -8.11
C LEU A 159 -14.22 1.56 -6.99
N LEU A 160 -13.58 0.40 -6.97
CA LEU A 160 -13.92 -0.74 -6.12
C LEU A 160 -12.88 -0.91 -5.03
N ALA A 161 -13.34 -1.38 -3.87
CA ALA A 161 -12.51 -1.83 -2.77
C ALA A 161 -12.36 -3.36 -2.81
N GLU A 162 -11.16 -3.87 -2.57
CA GLU A 162 -10.87 -5.28 -2.34
C GLU A 162 -10.31 -5.47 -0.92
N GLY A 163 -10.83 -6.42 -0.16
CA GLY A 163 -10.35 -6.70 1.20
C GLY A 163 -10.61 -5.63 2.22
N GLY A 164 -11.64 -4.81 1.98
CA GLY A 164 -11.92 -3.64 2.79
C GLY A 164 -11.17 -2.41 2.28
N PRO A 165 -10.67 -1.54 3.16
CA PRO A 165 -10.17 -0.23 2.73
C PRO A 165 -8.77 -0.25 2.08
N ARG A 166 -8.00 -1.34 2.16
CA ARG A 166 -6.55 -1.31 1.85
C ARG A 166 -6.19 -1.35 0.36
N LEU A 167 -7.09 -1.82 -0.50
CA LEU A 167 -6.81 -1.95 -1.92
C LEU A 167 -7.96 -1.35 -2.72
N MET A 168 -7.63 -0.43 -3.64
CA MET A 168 -8.59 0.10 -4.60
C MET A 168 -8.23 -0.30 -6.03
N MET A 169 -9.26 -0.50 -6.85
CA MET A 169 -9.12 -0.79 -8.28
C MET A 169 -10.19 -0.05 -9.08
N VAL A 170 -9.90 0.24 -10.35
CA VAL A 170 -10.88 0.78 -11.30
C VAL A 170 -11.30 -0.32 -12.25
N ASN A 171 -12.60 -0.47 -12.50
CA ASN A 171 -13.10 -1.38 -13.51
C ASN A 171 -13.02 -0.76 -14.91
N THR A 172 -12.05 -1.17 -15.73
CA THR A 172 -11.81 -0.61 -17.07
C THR A 172 -11.91 -1.69 -18.15
N PRO A 173 -13.12 -2.18 -18.49
CA PRO A 173 -13.27 -3.31 -19.41
C PRO A 173 -12.76 -3.04 -20.83
N GLU A 174 -12.72 -1.77 -21.25
CA GLU A 174 -12.21 -1.29 -22.53
C GLU A 174 -11.03 -0.34 -22.28
N ALA A 175 -9.90 -0.91 -21.88
CA ALA A 175 -8.71 -0.18 -21.46
C ALA A 175 -7.73 0.10 -22.62
N THR A 176 -7.02 1.24 -22.56
CA THR A 176 -5.89 1.56 -23.43
C THR A 176 -4.67 0.69 -23.11
N PRO A 177 -3.64 0.62 -23.98
CA PRO A 177 -2.42 -0.13 -23.66
C PRO A 177 -1.76 0.29 -22.34
N SER A 178 -1.72 1.59 -22.03
CA SER A 178 -1.19 2.11 -20.78
C SER A 178 -1.97 1.58 -19.57
N VAL A 179 -3.31 1.63 -19.61
CA VAL A 179 -4.14 1.15 -18.50
C VAL A 179 -4.00 -0.35 -18.30
N ILE A 180 -4.00 -1.15 -19.38
CA ILE A 180 -3.82 -2.61 -19.30
C ILE A 180 -2.49 -2.93 -18.59
N TRP A 181 -1.38 -2.38 -19.07
CA TRP A 181 -0.07 -2.71 -18.53
C TRP A 181 0.17 -2.10 -17.14
N ASP A 182 -0.45 -0.97 -16.81
CA ASP A 182 -0.46 -0.43 -15.45
C ASP A 182 -1.12 -1.39 -14.45
N GLN A 183 -2.30 -1.92 -14.80
CA GLN A 183 -3.01 -2.89 -13.97
C GLN A 183 -2.20 -4.18 -13.79
N ILE A 184 -1.59 -4.68 -14.87
CA ILE A 184 -0.71 -5.86 -14.82
C ILE A 184 0.48 -5.61 -13.90
N LEU A 185 1.18 -4.48 -14.03
CA LEU A 185 2.30 -4.15 -13.16
C LEU A 185 1.84 -4.00 -11.69
N GLN A 186 0.68 -3.41 -11.44
CA GLN A 186 0.12 -3.33 -10.09
C GLN A 186 -0.12 -4.72 -9.48
N SER A 187 -0.73 -5.67 -10.21
CA SER A 187 -0.87 -7.06 -9.75
C SER A 187 0.49 -7.70 -9.43
N ILE A 188 1.52 -7.46 -10.25
CA ILE A 188 2.88 -7.96 -9.98
C ILE A 188 3.48 -7.31 -8.74
N ILE A 189 3.29 -6.02 -8.50
CA ILE A 189 3.80 -5.32 -7.31
C ILE A 189 3.08 -5.80 -6.05
N VAL A 190 1.76 -6.00 -6.09
CA VAL A 190 0.97 -6.56 -4.99
C VAL A 190 1.53 -7.92 -4.56
N GLU A 191 1.85 -8.78 -5.54
CA GLU A 191 2.39 -10.12 -5.28
C GLU A 191 3.86 -10.10 -4.82
N SER A 192 4.71 -9.30 -5.50
CA SER A 192 6.16 -9.32 -5.30
C SER A 192 6.66 -8.41 -4.18
N GLY A 193 5.87 -7.38 -3.82
CA GLY A 193 6.25 -6.36 -2.86
C GLY A 193 7.36 -5.44 -3.38
N GLY A 194 8.39 -5.22 -2.55
CA GLY A 194 9.57 -4.43 -2.91
C GLY A 194 9.53 -2.95 -2.48
N GLY A 195 8.36 -2.44 -2.05
CA GLY A 195 8.23 -1.11 -1.46
C GLY A 195 8.06 0.03 -2.48
N PRO A 196 7.76 1.25 -2.00
CA PRO A 196 7.35 2.37 -2.85
C PRO A 196 8.43 2.86 -3.83
N THR A 197 9.71 2.73 -3.48
CA THR A 197 10.82 3.14 -4.36
C THR A 197 10.91 2.28 -5.61
N ASN A 198 10.83 0.96 -5.45
CA ASN A 198 10.92 0.03 -6.56
C ASN A 198 9.63 0.08 -7.40
N ALA A 199 8.47 0.23 -6.75
CA ALA A 199 7.20 0.40 -7.44
C ALA A 199 7.19 1.65 -8.34
N SER A 200 7.55 2.82 -7.81
CA SER A 200 7.61 4.08 -8.59
C SER A 200 8.60 4.00 -9.75
N GLN A 201 9.76 3.38 -9.56
CA GLN A 201 10.73 3.15 -10.64
C GLN A 201 10.14 2.30 -11.77
N SER A 202 9.48 1.19 -11.44
CA SER A 202 8.86 0.31 -12.44
C SER A 202 7.78 1.03 -13.24
N PHE A 203 6.94 1.85 -12.61
CA PHE A 203 5.95 2.68 -13.32
C PHE A 203 6.61 3.68 -14.27
N SER A 204 7.65 4.38 -13.82
CA SER A 204 8.39 5.34 -14.67
C SER A 204 9.00 4.66 -15.90
N ILE A 205 9.73 3.56 -15.74
CA ILE A 205 10.41 2.89 -16.86
C ILE A 205 9.40 2.33 -17.85
N MET A 206 8.36 1.63 -17.37
CA MET A 206 7.37 1.02 -18.25
C MET A 206 6.57 2.07 -19.03
N HIS A 207 6.04 3.10 -18.35
CA HIS A 207 5.20 4.08 -19.04
C HIS A 207 6.00 5.04 -19.93
N THR A 208 7.28 5.29 -19.61
CA THR A 208 8.19 6.00 -20.54
C THR A 208 8.38 5.20 -21.83
N ALA A 209 8.60 3.89 -21.75
CA ALA A 209 8.73 3.05 -22.94
C ALA A 209 7.42 2.97 -23.76
N ILE A 210 6.26 2.90 -23.10
CA ILE A 210 4.95 2.95 -23.78
C ILE A 210 4.77 4.28 -24.51
N TYR A 211 5.08 5.40 -23.86
CA TYR A 211 5.01 6.72 -24.47
C TYR A 211 5.99 6.85 -25.64
N ASP A 212 7.22 6.39 -25.49
CA ASP A 212 8.23 6.44 -26.55
C ASP A 212 7.83 5.62 -27.78
N ALA A 213 7.21 4.45 -27.57
CA ALA A 213 6.64 3.66 -28.65
C ALA A 213 5.53 4.42 -29.39
N GLN A 214 4.66 5.14 -28.68
CA GLN A 214 3.61 5.96 -29.29
C GLN A 214 4.18 7.19 -30.01
N ALA A 215 5.09 7.92 -29.34
CA ALA A 215 5.72 9.14 -29.86
C ALA A 215 6.54 8.89 -31.13
N SER A 216 7.05 7.66 -31.32
CA SER A 216 7.75 7.26 -32.55
C SER A 216 6.90 7.42 -33.83
N TYR A 217 5.58 7.34 -33.71
CA TYR A 217 4.64 7.52 -34.82
C TYR A 217 4.09 8.94 -34.94
N ASP A 218 4.30 9.78 -33.93
CA ASP A 218 3.75 11.13 -33.89
C ASP A 218 4.67 12.12 -34.62
N PRO A 219 4.14 12.98 -35.51
CA PRO A 219 4.95 13.94 -36.25
C PRO A 219 5.44 15.15 -35.44
N VAL A 220 4.98 15.29 -34.20
CA VAL A 220 5.28 16.40 -33.30
C VAL A 220 5.95 15.91 -32.02
N ALA A 221 5.44 14.85 -31.40
CA ALA A 221 5.96 14.37 -30.13
C ALA A 221 7.42 13.90 -30.26
N GLN A 222 8.18 14.12 -29.21
CA GLN A 222 9.53 13.59 -29.04
C GLN A 222 9.49 12.44 -28.06
N ARG A 223 10.31 11.41 -28.33
CA ARG A 223 10.65 10.38 -27.35
C ARG A 223 11.40 11.02 -26.18
N VAL A 224 11.14 10.52 -24.98
CA VAL A 224 11.83 10.90 -23.74
C VAL A 224 13.21 10.26 -23.70
N SER A 225 13.30 8.96 -23.95
CA SER A 225 14.56 8.22 -23.83
C SER A 225 15.56 8.62 -24.90
N ILE A 226 16.84 8.57 -24.54
CA ILE A 226 17.94 8.78 -25.46
C ILE A 226 18.15 7.53 -26.32
N ASP A 227 18.34 7.74 -27.62
CA ASP A 227 18.71 6.69 -28.58
C ASP A 227 20.24 6.58 -28.63
N ILE A 228 20.79 5.61 -27.88
CA ILE A 228 22.24 5.40 -27.75
C ILE A 228 22.78 4.64 -28.97
N GLU A 229 21.99 3.72 -29.50
CA GLU A 229 22.30 2.80 -30.58
C GLU A 229 22.22 3.46 -31.97
N GLY A 230 21.39 4.50 -32.11
CA GLY A 230 21.13 5.24 -33.33
C GLY A 230 20.26 4.47 -34.34
N ASP A 231 19.39 3.59 -33.87
CA ASP A 231 18.56 2.69 -34.69
C ASP A 231 17.06 3.03 -34.71
N ASN A 232 16.66 4.15 -34.11
CA ASN A 232 15.31 4.70 -34.26
C ASN A 232 14.87 4.76 -35.73
N LEU A 233 13.69 4.21 -36.01
CA LEU A 233 13.09 4.31 -37.34
C LEU A 233 12.69 5.75 -37.67
N GLU A 234 13.06 6.19 -38.87
CA GLU A 234 12.69 7.52 -39.37
C GLU A 234 11.17 7.66 -39.52
N LEU A 235 10.58 8.75 -39.03
CA LEU A 235 9.12 9.02 -39.09
C LEU A 235 8.50 8.82 -40.49
N SER A 236 9.26 9.12 -41.55
CA SER A 236 8.79 8.91 -42.94
C SER A 236 8.52 7.44 -43.29
N ALA A 237 9.08 6.50 -42.54
CA ALA A 237 8.83 5.06 -42.66
C ALA A 237 7.60 4.61 -41.84
N LEU A 238 7.07 5.46 -40.97
CA LEU A 238 5.99 5.16 -40.01
C LEU A 238 4.70 5.95 -40.28
N SER A 239 4.73 6.94 -41.18
CA SER A 239 3.64 7.93 -41.37
C SER A 239 2.29 7.36 -41.83
N ASP A 240 2.24 6.10 -42.28
CA ASP A 240 1.03 5.42 -42.74
C ASP A 240 0.53 4.35 -41.73
N ALA A 241 1.10 4.29 -40.53
CA ALA A 241 0.73 3.33 -39.49
C ALA A 241 -0.74 3.47 -39.05
N SER A 242 -1.36 2.35 -38.70
CA SER A 242 -2.73 2.32 -38.17
C SER A 242 -2.73 2.41 -36.63
N ASP A 243 -3.85 2.82 -36.03
CA ASP A 243 -3.99 2.86 -34.56
C ASP A 243 -3.64 1.51 -33.92
N THR A 244 -4.06 0.39 -34.53
CA THR A 244 -3.71 -0.96 -34.07
C THR A 244 -2.21 -1.24 -34.12
N GLU A 245 -1.48 -0.71 -35.10
CA GLU A 245 -0.02 -0.87 -35.20
C GLU A 245 0.68 -0.10 -34.07
N ILE A 246 0.22 1.12 -33.79
CA ILE A 246 0.73 1.96 -32.71
C ILE A 246 0.48 1.29 -31.36
N GLU A 247 -0.76 0.85 -31.09
CA GLU A 247 -1.10 0.13 -29.87
C GLU A 247 -0.31 -1.19 -29.74
N THR A 248 -0.06 -1.91 -30.83
CA THR A 248 0.81 -3.10 -30.83
C THR A 248 2.22 -2.75 -30.35
N ALA A 249 2.82 -1.67 -30.87
CA ALA A 249 4.14 -1.22 -30.44
C ALA A 249 4.19 -0.84 -28.95
N MET A 250 3.15 -0.15 -28.47
CA MET A 250 2.98 0.18 -27.04
C MET A 250 2.92 -1.07 -26.16
N HIS A 251 2.15 -2.09 -26.56
CA HIS A 251 2.08 -3.34 -25.79
C HIS A 251 3.40 -4.10 -25.78
N VAL A 252 4.11 -4.13 -26.91
CA VAL A 252 5.43 -4.78 -27.01
C VAL A 252 6.46 -4.05 -26.13
N ALA A 253 6.44 -2.71 -26.09
CA ALA A 253 7.31 -1.94 -25.22
C ALA A 253 7.11 -2.28 -23.74
N ALA A 254 5.86 -2.29 -23.28
CA ALA A 254 5.53 -2.65 -21.91
C ALA A 254 5.94 -4.10 -21.56
N HIS A 255 5.60 -5.05 -22.43
CA HIS A 255 6.00 -6.46 -22.29
C HIS A 255 7.51 -6.62 -22.15
N ARG A 256 8.27 -5.93 -23.00
CA ARG A 256 9.73 -5.99 -23.02
C ARG A 256 10.33 -5.43 -21.73
N VAL A 257 9.84 -4.27 -21.27
CA VAL A 257 10.26 -3.68 -19.98
C VAL A 257 9.97 -4.62 -18.83
N LEU A 258 8.71 -5.07 -18.69
CA LEU A 258 8.32 -5.89 -17.55
C LEU A 258 9.02 -7.25 -17.53
N SER A 259 9.23 -7.87 -18.68
CA SER A 259 9.99 -9.12 -18.78
C SER A 259 11.45 -8.96 -18.32
N GLU A 260 12.04 -7.78 -18.48
CA GLU A 260 13.41 -7.48 -18.04
C GLU A 260 13.45 -7.12 -16.54
N LEU A 261 12.51 -6.31 -16.05
CA LEU A 261 12.44 -5.92 -14.64
C LEU A 261 12.00 -7.08 -13.73
N TYR A 262 11.14 -7.95 -14.23
CA TYR A 262 10.48 -9.02 -13.48
C TYR A 262 10.55 -10.37 -14.22
N PRO A 263 11.77 -10.90 -14.48
CA PRO A 263 11.94 -12.12 -15.30
C PRO A 263 11.25 -13.35 -14.71
N GLN A 264 11.03 -13.39 -13.39
CA GLN A 264 10.27 -14.46 -12.73
C GLN A 264 8.78 -14.49 -13.09
N TYR A 265 8.25 -13.39 -13.64
CA TYR A 265 6.86 -13.24 -14.06
C TYR A 265 6.69 -13.25 -15.59
N GLN A 266 7.74 -13.58 -16.34
CA GLN A 266 7.72 -13.57 -17.81
C GLN A 266 6.55 -14.36 -18.41
N GLU A 267 6.22 -15.54 -17.86
CA GLU A 267 5.09 -16.33 -18.35
C GLU A 267 3.75 -15.60 -18.25
N LYS A 268 3.54 -14.77 -17.21
CA LYS A 268 2.33 -13.94 -17.07
C LYS A 268 2.29 -12.83 -18.14
N PHE A 269 3.42 -12.20 -18.44
CA PHE A 269 3.48 -11.17 -19.48
C PHE A 269 3.30 -11.76 -20.88
N ASP A 270 3.87 -12.93 -21.15
CA ASP A 270 3.64 -13.67 -22.39
C ASP A 270 2.16 -14.05 -22.56
N GLN A 271 1.46 -14.38 -21.47
CA GLN A 271 0.01 -14.62 -21.49
C GLN A 271 -0.78 -13.36 -21.86
N VAL A 272 -0.43 -12.19 -21.29
CA VAL A 272 -1.05 -10.91 -21.66
C VAL A 272 -0.91 -10.67 -23.16
N LEU A 273 0.31 -10.81 -23.70
CA LEU A 273 0.54 -10.54 -25.12
C LEU A 273 -0.18 -11.56 -26.03
N SER A 274 -0.04 -12.85 -25.74
CA SER A 274 -0.49 -13.92 -26.64
C SER A 274 -1.95 -14.33 -26.52
N GLN A 275 -2.54 -14.24 -25.32
CA GLN A 275 -3.89 -14.72 -25.05
C GLN A 275 -4.86 -13.55 -24.90
N ARG A 276 -4.52 -12.59 -24.04
CA ARG A 276 -5.38 -11.43 -23.78
C ARG A 276 -5.45 -10.48 -24.98
N LEU A 277 -4.31 -10.23 -25.63
CA LEU A 277 -4.20 -9.29 -26.75
C LEU A 277 -4.14 -9.99 -28.12
N GLU A 278 -4.05 -11.32 -28.15
CA GLU A 278 -3.93 -12.14 -29.36
C GLU A 278 -2.75 -11.76 -30.29
N LEU A 279 -1.65 -11.25 -29.71
CA LEU A 279 -0.44 -10.84 -30.42
C LEU A 279 0.66 -11.94 -30.38
N ASP A 280 1.34 -12.18 -31.50
CA ASP A 280 2.38 -13.22 -31.60
C ASP A 280 3.70 -12.74 -30.98
N VAL A 281 4.11 -13.33 -29.86
CA VAL A 281 5.39 -13.02 -29.17
C VAL A 281 6.64 -13.15 -30.05
N SER A 282 6.53 -13.83 -31.20
CA SER A 282 7.62 -14.05 -32.15
C SER A 282 7.54 -13.19 -33.43
N ASP A 283 6.58 -12.26 -33.50
CA ASP A 283 6.44 -11.33 -34.62
C ASP A 283 7.70 -10.45 -34.78
N ASP A 284 8.04 -10.17 -36.04
CA ASP A 284 9.14 -9.30 -36.46
C ASP A 284 8.64 -8.11 -37.28
N SER A 285 7.36 -7.75 -37.13
CA SER A 285 6.73 -6.61 -37.76
C SER A 285 7.31 -5.27 -37.29
N GLN A 286 7.01 -4.22 -38.05
CA GLN A 286 7.46 -2.86 -37.75
C GLN A 286 7.01 -2.37 -36.37
N ALA A 287 5.80 -2.76 -35.92
CA ALA A 287 5.33 -2.45 -34.58
C ALA A 287 6.20 -3.07 -33.48
N TYR A 288 6.67 -4.31 -33.69
CA TYR A 288 7.54 -5.00 -32.75
C TYR A 288 8.94 -4.38 -32.73
N GLU A 289 9.47 -3.99 -33.89
CA GLU A 289 10.74 -3.26 -33.99
C GLU A 289 10.67 -1.97 -33.17
N VAL A 290 9.64 -1.13 -33.39
CA VAL A 290 9.46 0.13 -32.64
C VAL A 290 9.23 -0.10 -31.15
N GLY A 291 8.42 -1.09 -30.76
CA GLY A 291 8.16 -1.37 -29.35
C GLY A 291 9.39 -1.88 -28.59
N ILE A 292 10.18 -2.77 -29.21
CA ILE A 292 11.41 -3.29 -28.62
C ILE A 292 12.46 -2.18 -28.48
N ASP A 293 12.63 -1.38 -29.52
CA ASP A 293 13.50 -0.21 -29.56
C ASP A 293 13.14 0.79 -28.46
N ALA A 294 11.85 1.15 -28.36
CA ALA A 294 11.34 2.04 -27.32
C ALA A 294 11.64 1.57 -25.89
N ALA A 295 11.51 0.26 -25.65
CA ALA A 295 11.88 -0.32 -24.37
C ALA A 295 13.38 -0.34 -24.12
N GLN A 296 14.19 -0.61 -25.15
CA GLN A 296 15.65 -0.73 -25.02
C GLN A 296 16.32 0.60 -24.68
N ASP A 297 15.90 1.69 -25.32
CA ASP A 297 16.44 3.03 -25.06
C ASP A 297 16.22 3.48 -23.62
N GLY A 298 15.09 3.11 -23.01
CA GLY A 298 14.83 3.38 -21.59
C GLY A 298 15.57 2.41 -20.66
N LEU A 299 15.62 1.11 -21.00
CA LEU A 299 16.22 0.08 -20.15
C LEU A 299 17.74 0.19 -20.08
N THR A 300 18.43 0.42 -21.19
CA THR A 300 19.90 0.44 -21.26
C THR A 300 20.53 1.40 -20.23
N PRO A 301 20.17 2.70 -20.20
CA PRO A 301 20.72 3.62 -19.21
C PRO A 301 20.24 3.28 -17.78
N ARG A 302 18.99 2.87 -17.60
CA ARG A 302 18.44 2.50 -16.27
C ARG A 302 19.13 1.26 -15.68
N GLN A 303 19.54 0.30 -16.50
CA GLN A 303 20.32 -0.87 -16.05
C GLN A 303 21.76 -0.47 -15.68
N ALA A 304 22.38 0.42 -16.45
CA ALA A 304 23.70 0.96 -16.12
C ALA A 304 23.67 1.71 -14.78
N GLU A 305 22.64 2.54 -14.57
CA GLU A 305 22.36 3.22 -13.32
C GLU A 305 22.14 2.22 -12.18
N ALA A 306 21.27 1.22 -12.34
CA ALA A 306 21.00 0.23 -11.30
C ALA A 306 22.30 -0.49 -10.86
N ALA A 307 23.18 -0.82 -11.80
CA ALA A 307 24.49 -1.40 -11.48
C ALA A 307 25.40 -0.42 -10.71
N ARG A 308 25.38 0.88 -11.06
CA ARG A 308 26.10 1.94 -10.34
C ARG A 308 25.56 2.09 -8.92
N LEU A 309 24.25 2.20 -8.75
CA LEU A 309 23.58 2.35 -7.46
C LEU A 309 23.85 1.15 -6.55
N ALA A 310 23.73 -0.08 -7.08
CA ALA A 310 24.04 -1.29 -6.32
C ALA A 310 25.51 -1.31 -5.85
N ALA A 311 26.45 -0.84 -6.67
CA ALA A 311 27.86 -0.73 -6.28
C ALA A 311 28.12 0.36 -5.24
N GLN A 312 27.27 1.38 -5.17
CA GLN A 312 27.39 2.49 -4.23
C GLN A 312 26.62 2.25 -2.92
N SER A 313 25.60 1.38 -2.92
CA SER A 313 24.74 1.09 -1.77
C SER A 313 25.52 0.54 -0.57
N GLU A 314 26.59 -0.25 -0.79
CA GLU A 314 27.41 -0.79 0.31
C GLU A 314 28.09 0.33 1.10
N GLY A 315 27.62 0.56 2.33
CA GLY A 315 28.13 1.61 3.22
C GLY A 315 27.63 3.01 2.90
N PHE A 316 26.70 3.17 1.96
CA PHE A 316 26.07 4.46 1.66
C PHE A 316 25.36 5.03 2.89
N TYR A 317 24.59 4.18 3.57
CA TYR A 317 23.86 4.55 4.77
C TYR A 317 24.20 3.59 5.92
N THR A 318 24.33 4.14 7.12
CA THR A 318 24.43 3.39 8.37
C THR A 318 23.68 4.17 9.45
N PRO A 319 22.69 3.58 10.11
CA PRO A 319 21.90 4.32 11.08
C PRO A 319 22.77 4.72 12.28
N VAL A 320 22.56 5.93 12.79
CA VAL A 320 23.26 6.40 14.00
C VAL A 320 22.91 5.50 15.19
N ASN A 321 21.63 5.15 15.31
CA ASN A 321 21.13 4.20 16.30
C ASN A 321 21.12 2.79 15.72
N SER A 322 21.74 1.84 16.43
CA SER A 322 21.95 0.47 15.92
C SER A 322 20.82 -0.49 16.27
N ASP A 323 20.01 -0.17 17.27
CA ASP A 323 18.99 -1.04 17.82
C ASP A 323 17.92 -0.23 18.57
N PRO A 324 16.73 -0.80 18.81
CA PRO A 324 15.61 -0.05 19.38
C PRO A 324 15.71 0.17 20.90
N ALA A 325 16.67 -0.45 21.60
CA ALA A 325 16.73 -0.36 23.05
C ALA A 325 17.10 1.08 23.52
N PRO A 326 16.36 1.68 24.46
CA PRO A 326 16.64 3.04 24.91
C PRO A 326 18.04 3.19 25.52
N GLU A 327 18.57 2.18 26.20
CA GLU A 327 19.89 2.23 26.85
C GLU A 327 21.08 2.26 25.88
N THR A 328 20.89 1.89 24.62
CA THR A 328 21.91 1.95 23.55
C THR A 328 21.70 3.15 22.62
N ARG A 329 20.60 3.91 22.79
CA ARG A 329 20.26 5.10 22.01
C ARG A 329 21.40 6.10 22.05
N LYS A 330 21.85 6.53 20.86
CA LYS A 330 22.93 7.52 20.71
C LYS A 330 22.38 8.92 20.46
N ASP A 331 21.31 9.01 19.67
CA ASP A 331 20.68 10.29 19.32
C ASP A 331 19.17 10.11 19.17
N ILE A 332 18.39 10.84 19.97
CA ILE A 332 16.92 10.76 19.99
C ILE A 332 16.28 11.26 18.70
N ALA A 333 16.95 12.16 17.97
CA ALA A 333 16.43 12.74 16.74
C ALA A 333 16.75 11.88 15.52
N ARG A 334 17.50 10.78 15.68
CA ARG A 334 17.93 9.93 14.56
C ARG A 334 17.09 8.67 14.41
N TRP A 335 16.89 8.23 13.17
CA TRP A 335 16.15 7.02 12.87
C TRP A 335 16.76 5.81 13.57
N THR A 336 15.88 4.88 13.92
CA THR A 336 16.20 3.69 14.67
C THR A 336 15.52 2.52 13.98
N PRO A 337 16.27 1.48 13.60
CA PRO A 337 15.66 0.28 13.03
C PRO A 337 14.89 -0.46 14.13
N GLU A 338 13.61 -0.73 13.87
CA GLU A 338 12.75 -1.54 14.73
C GLU A 338 12.76 -3.02 14.31
N LYS A 339 12.04 -3.89 15.02
CA LYS A 339 11.81 -5.27 14.57
C LYS A 339 10.83 -5.30 13.39
N GLN A 340 11.01 -6.25 12.47
CA GLN A 340 10.16 -6.40 11.27
C GLN A 340 8.72 -6.90 11.55
N GLY A 341 8.45 -7.41 12.75
CA GLY A 341 7.08 -7.80 13.15
C GLY A 341 6.69 -9.22 12.70
N ILE A 342 5.61 -9.73 13.30
CA ILE A 342 5.15 -11.12 13.18
C ILE A 342 4.80 -11.52 11.74
N LEU A 343 4.33 -10.58 10.93
CA LEU A 343 3.98 -10.84 9.53
C LEU A 343 5.19 -10.99 8.60
N SER A 344 6.40 -10.62 9.06
CA SER A 344 7.63 -10.83 8.31
C SER A 344 8.09 -12.30 8.37
N PRO A 345 8.72 -12.86 7.32
CA PRO A 345 9.44 -14.13 7.40
C PRO A 345 10.57 -14.15 8.44
N THR A 346 11.04 -12.97 8.87
CA THR A 346 12.07 -12.80 9.90
C THR A 346 11.63 -11.81 11.00
N PRO A 347 10.67 -12.17 11.88
CA PRO A 347 10.03 -11.21 12.79
C PRO A 347 10.96 -10.49 13.77
N ASP A 348 12.00 -11.18 14.23
CA ASP A 348 12.97 -10.66 15.19
C ASP A 348 14.15 -9.93 14.52
N ALA A 349 14.26 -9.97 13.20
CA ALA A 349 15.29 -9.22 12.48
C ALA A 349 15.00 -7.73 12.61
N LEU A 350 16.06 -6.94 12.70
CA LEU A 350 15.95 -5.49 12.64
C LEU A 350 15.68 -5.06 11.20
N GLN A 351 14.94 -3.97 11.08
CA GLN A 351 14.73 -3.27 9.82
C GLN A 351 16.07 -2.85 9.21
N THR A 352 16.13 -2.89 7.88
CA THR A 352 17.20 -2.29 7.10
C THR A 352 16.60 -1.13 6.33
N PHE A 353 17.32 -0.01 6.24
CA PHE A 353 16.84 1.15 5.49
C PHE A 353 16.56 0.71 4.04
N LEU A 354 15.32 0.85 3.59
CA LEU A 354 14.92 0.46 2.24
C LEU A 354 15.57 1.42 1.22
N THR A 355 16.39 0.89 0.30
CA THR A 355 16.91 1.57 -0.92
C THR A 355 17.47 2.99 -0.70
N PRO A 356 18.33 3.25 0.31
CA PRO A 356 18.83 4.59 0.58
C PRO A 356 19.60 5.21 -0.60
N GLU A 357 20.25 4.37 -1.42
CA GLU A 357 20.97 4.79 -2.63
C GLU A 357 20.07 5.41 -3.71
N LEU A 358 18.75 5.27 -3.65
CA LEU A 358 17.84 5.88 -4.63
C LEU A 358 18.01 7.41 -4.71
N SER A 359 18.45 8.05 -3.61
CA SER A 359 18.79 9.47 -3.58
C SER A 359 19.87 9.90 -4.59
N LEU A 360 20.60 8.95 -5.18
CA LEU A 360 21.63 9.19 -6.20
C LEU A 360 21.16 8.86 -7.62
N ALA A 361 19.89 8.52 -7.81
CA ALA A 361 19.32 8.18 -9.11
C ALA A 361 19.01 9.43 -9.94
N GLU A 362 18.96 9.23 -11.25
CA GLU A 362 18.62 10.22 -12.25
C GLU A 362 17.10 10.46 -12.28
N GLY A 363 16.69 11.69 -12.00
CA GLY A 363 15.32 12.15 -12.12
C GLY A 363 14.90 12.44 -13.56
N PHE A 364 13.60 12.62 -13.76
CA PHE A 364 13.03 13.05 -15.03
C PHE A 364 13.00 14.57 -15.15
N ALA A 365 12.41 15.25 -14.17
CA ALA A 365 12.24 16.70 -14.14
C ALA A 365 12.89 17.34 -12.90
N LEU A 366 13.68 16.58 -12.15
CA LEU A 366 14.41 17.10 -11.00
C LEU A 366 15.51 18.09 -11.45
N PRO A 367 15.86 19.08 -10.62
CA PRO A 367 16.98 19.98 -10.92
C PRO A 367 18.28 19.20 -11.10
N GLU A 368 19.16 19.68 -11.96
CA GLU A 368 20.49 19.10 -12.20
C GLU A 368 21.61 20.05 -11.79
N THR A 369 22.77 19.48 -11.42
CA THR A 369 23.99 20.27 -11.25
C THR A 369 24.64 20.59 -12.60
N LEU A 370 25.72 21.38 -12.61
CA LEU A 370 26.46 21.74 -13.83
C LEU A 370 27.11 20.56 -14.58
N ASN A 371 27.12 19.36 -13.98
CA ASN A 371 27.64 18.13 -14.59
C ASN A 371 26.53 17.16 -15.03
N GLY A 372 25.26 17.57 -15.00
CA GLY A 372 24.12 16.75 -15.39
C GLY A 372 23.71 15.68 -14.38
N GLU A 373 24.23 15.72 -13.14
CA GLU A 373 23.72 14.86 -12.06
C GLU A 373 22.49 15.51 -11.41
N THR A 374 21.51 14.71 -11.01
CA THR A 374 20.37 15.18 -10.21
C THR A 374 20.82 15.91 -8.92
N ASP A 375 20.40 17.17 -8.74
CA ASP A 375 20.69 18.05 -7.60
C ASP A 375 19.54 18.04 -6.57
N THR A 376 19.48 16.97 -5.79
CA THR A 376 18.50 16.79 -4.71
C THR A 376 18.62 17.82 -3.58
N VAL A 377 19.72 18.57 -3.51
CA VAL A 377 19.87 19.65 -2.51
C VAL A 377 18.87 20.77 -2.78
N LEU A 378 18.49 21.00 -4.04
CA LEU A 378 17.53 22.03 -4.42
C LEU A 378 16.08 21.64 -4.15
N THR A 379 15.82 20.34 -3.97
CA THR A 379 14.48 19.82 -3.63
C THR A 379 14.28 19.59 -2.14
N ARG A 380 15.36 19.69 -1.34
CA ARG A 380 15.32 19.39 0.08
C ARG A 380 14.69 20.56 0.88
N PRO A 381 13.70 20.29 1.76
CA PRO A 381 13.16 21.30 2.67
C PRO A 381 14.19 21.77 3.72
N ASP A 382 13.82 22.80 4.50
CA ASP A 382 14.67 23.37 5.57
C ASP A 382 15.05 22.36 6.66
N GLY A 383 14.18 21.37 6.90
CA GLY A 383 14.44 20.23 7.79
C GLY A 383 13.55 20.19 9.03
N PRO A 384 13.53 19.04 9.73
CA PRO A 384 12.64 18.80 10.86
C PRO A 384 13.12 19.48 12.15
N GLU A 385 12.24 19.56 13.14
CA GLU A 385 12.54 20.13 14.45
C GLU A 385 13.69 19.38 15.16
N PRO A 386 14.77 20.04 15.59
CA PRO A 386 15.84 19.39 16.34
C PRO A 386 15.44 19.18 17.80
N PHE A 387 16.02 18.17 18.47
CA PHE A 387 15.75 17.92 19.89
C PHE A 387 16.30 19.02 20.82
N PHE A 388 17.51 19.51 20.55
CA PHE A 388 18.12 20.60 21.32
C PHE A 388 17.85 21.96 20.66
N THR A 389 17.80 23.01 21.49
CA THR A 389 17.84 24.39 20.98
C THR A 389 19.17 24.67 20.28
N LEU A 390 19.21 25.68 19.41
CA LEU A 390 20.40 26.03 18.64
C LEU A 390 21.64 26.29 19.49
N GLU A 391 21.50 26.91 20.66
CA GLU A 391 22.63 27.18 21.58
C GLU A 391 23.16 25.90 22.25
N HIS A 392 22.35 24.85 22.26
CA HIS A 392 22.60 23.60 22.98
C HIS A 392 22.79 22.39 22.06
N VAL A 393 22.98 22.58 20.76
CA VAL A 393 23.10 21.50 19.76
C VAL A 393 24.17 20.44 20.12
N ASP A 394 25.25 20.84 20.79
CA ASP A 394 26.34 19.94 21.21
C ASP A 394 26.12 19.33 22.62
N THR A 395 24.92 19.48 23.21
CA THR A 395 24.61 18.93 24.53
C THR A 395 24.60 17.40 24.45
N LEU A 396 25.28 16.74 25.38
CA LEU A 396 25.37 15.28 25.40
C LEU A 396 24.25 14.71 26.27
N LEU A 397 23.35 13.92 25.68
CA LEU A 397 22.33 13.14 26.38
C LEU A 397 22.80 11.71 26.62
N ASP A 398 22.74 11.27 27.87
CA ASP A 398 22.97 9.88 28.27
C ASP A 398 21.63 9.26 28.69
N PHE A 399 21.11 8.36 27.86
CA PHE A 399 19.84 7.66 28.09
C PHE A 399 19.90 6.71 29.29
N GLN A 400 21.02 6.01 29.48
CA GLN A 400 21.17 5.03 30.55
C GLN A 400 21.14 5.69 31.93
N THR A 401 21.86 6.80 32.08
CA THR A 401 21.91 7.55 33.35
C THR A 401 20.82 8.61 33.45
N ARG A 402 20.10 8.89 32.36
CA ARG A 402 19.10 9.96 32.21
C ARG A 402 19.68 11.31 32.64
N THR A 403 20.85 11.63 32.11
CA THR A 403 21.54 12.90 32.38
C THR A 403 21.93 13.63 31.10
N MET A 404 22.10 14.95 31.19
CA MET A 404 22.58 15.80 30.11
C MET A 404 23.82 16.59 30.55
N THR A 405 24.83 16.66 29.69
CA THR A 405 26.01 17.53 29.87
C THR A 405 25.88 18.73 28.95
N LEU A 406 25.64 19.91 29.52
CA LEU A 406 25.27 21.11 28.75
C LEU A 406 26.43 21.63 27.89
N ALA A 407 26.16 21.93 26.62
CA ALA A 407 27.14 22.60 25.75
C ALA A 407 27.32 24.09 26.05
N ALA A 408 26.24 24.77 26.43
CA ALA A 408 26.19 26.19 26.77
C ALA A 408 25.66 26.41 28.19
N PRO A 409 25.89 27.59 28.82
CA PRO A 409 25.22 27.91 30.08
C PRO A 409 23.73 28.16 29.87
N ALA A 410 22.89 27.69 30.80
CA ALA A 410 21.44 27.85 30.75
C ALA A 410 20.86 28.29 32.10
N GLU A 411 19.72 28.97 32.09
CA GLU A 411 18.94 29.23 33.31
C GLU A 411 17.82 28.18 33.42
N ILE A 412 17.94 27.28 34.40
CA ILE A 412 17.02 26.15 34.59
C ILE A 412 16.31 26.36 35.92
N ASN A 413 14.99 26.52 35.88
CA ASN A 413 14.16 26.79 37.06
C ASN A 413 14.69 27.95 37.94
N GLY A 414 15.13 29.04 37.29
CA GLY A 414 15.68 30.23 37.96
C GLY A 414 17.11 30.08 38.49
N VAL A 415 17.80 28.98 38.15
CA VAL A 415 19.18 28.70 38.57
C VAL A 415 20.09 28.69 37.35
N ALA A 416 21.13 29.51 37.37
CA ALA A 416 22.16 29.51 36.33
C ALA A 416 23.03 28.25 36.44
N VAL A 417 23.08 27.46 35.37
CA VAL A 417 23.90 26.25 35.22
C VAL A 417 24.97 26.53 34.17
N ALA A 418 26.22 26.19 34.48
CA ALA A 418 27.34 26.44 33.59
C ALA A 418 27.45 25.35 32.50
N ALA A 419 28.00 25.72 31.34
CA ALA A 419 28.42 24.76 30.32
C ALA A 419 29.38 23.70 30.91
N GLY A 420 29.29 22.47 30.40
CA GLY A 420 30.01 21.29 30.87
C GLY A 420 29.46 20.67 32.15
N THR A 421 28.41 21.24 32.75
CA THR A 421 27.75 20.64 33.93
C THR A 421 26.85 19.50 33.49
N THR A 422 26.98 18.34 34.13
CA THR A 422 26.07 17.21 33.97
C THR A 422 24.93 17.29 34.99
N ILE A 423 23.69 17.25 34.52
CA ILE A 423 22.47 17.35 35.33
C ILE A 423 21.46 16.26 34.95
N PRO A 424 20.54 15.85 35.84
CA PRO A 424 19.46 14.94 35.49
C PRO A 424 18.54 15.53 34.43
N VAL A 425 17.99 14.67 33.57
CA VAL A 425 16.91 15.06 32.65
C VAL A 425 15.64 15.33 33.45
N ASP A 426 15.01 16.46 33.16
CA ASP A 426 13.79 16.92 33.82
C ASP A 426 13.03 17.90 32.89
N LYS A 427 11.70 18.00 33.05
CA LYS A 427 10.86 18.88 32.23
C LYS A 427 11.24 20.37 32.30
N PHE A 428 11.92 20.84 33.35
CA PHE A 428 12.45 22.21 33.42
C PHE A 428 13.54 22.50 32.37
N LEU A 429 14.05 21.49 31.67
CA LEU A 429 15.00 21.65 30.55
C LEU A 429 14.30 22.03 29.23
N ILE A 430 12.98 21.85 29.12
CA ILE A 430 12.20 22.21 27.94
C ILE A 430 12.10 23.74 27.84
N GLY A 431 12.62 24.29 26.74
CA GLY A 431 12.79 25.72 26.50
C GLY A 431 14.25 26.16 26.67
N PRO A 432 14.85 26.07 27.88
CA PRO A 432 16.23 26.48 28.09
C PRO A 432 17.28 25.64 27.33
N VAL A 433 17.05 24.34 27.17
CA VAL A 433 18.03 23.40 26.58
C VAL A 433 17.39 22.58 25.47
N ILE A 434 16.25 21.96 25.77
CA ILE A 434 15.47 21.10 24.86
C ILE A 434 14.52 21.99 24.06
N ASN A 435 14.43 21.77 22.76
CA ASN A 435 13.52 22.48 21.87
C ASN A 435 12.06 22.14 22.23
N PRO A 436 11.22 23.12 22.62
CA PRO A 436 9.80 22.87 22.88
C PRO A 436 9.03 22.29 21.69
N ALA A 437 9.41 22.65 20.45
CA ALA A 437 8.71 22.19 19.26
C ALA A 437 8.86 20.68 19.05
N PHE A 438 10.05 20.12 19.33
CA PHE A 438 10.29 18.67 19.29
C PHE A 438 9.40 17.89 20.27
N ILE A 439 9.15 18.46 21.46
CA ILE A 439 8.24 17.85 22.44
C ILE A 439 6.79 17.97 21.97
N ALA A 440 6.40 19.16 21.50
CA ALA A 440 5.04 19.45 21.08
C ALA A 440 4.57 18.56 19.92
N GLN A 441 5.42 18.27 18.93
CA GLN A 441 5.06 17.35 17.84
C GLN A 441 4.79 15.92 18.34
N ALA A 442 5.55 15.43 19.31
CA ALA A 442 5.35 14.09 19.89
C ALA A 442 4.05 14.05 20.72
N GLU A 443 3.80 15.08 21.53
CA GLU A 443 2.55 15.20 22.28
C GLU A 443 1.32 15.32 21.35
N ALA A 444 1.46 15.96 20.19
CA ALA A 444 0.39 16.03 19.19
C ALA A 444 0.04 14.64 18.61
N ILE A 445 1.02 13.78 18.36
CA ILE A 445 0.78 12.39 17.92
C ILE A 445 0.15 11.56 19.04
N VAL A 446 0.62 11.70 20.28
CA VAL A 446 -0.02 11.06 21.45
C VAL A 446 -1.48 11.49 21.57
N GLN A 447 -1.76 12.78 21.44
CA GLN A 447 -3.11 13.31 21.50
C GLN A 447 -3.98 12.78 20.36
N THR A 448 -3.44 12.69 19.14
CA THR A 448 -4.15 12.12 17.98
C THR A 448 -4.50 10.66 18.24
N SER A 449 -3.53 9.84 18.66
CA SER A 449 -3.73 8.42 19.02
C SER A 449 -4.80 8.26 20.11
N ALA A 450 -4.82 9.13 21.12
CA ALA A 450 -5.79 9.09 22.22
C ALA A 450 -7.23 9.38 21.78
N THR A 451 -7.42 10.06 20.64
CA THR A 451 -8.72 10.54 20.17
C THR A 451 -9.08 10.08 18.76
N LEU A 452 -8.43 9.02 18.26
CA LEU A 452 -8.72 8.44 16.95
C LEU A 452 -10.20 8.12 16.82
N THR A 453 -10.85 8.73 15.83
CA THR A 453 -12.21 8.40 15.42
C THR A 453 -12.22 7.20 14.47
N GLU A 454 -13.37 6.59 14.26
CA GLU A 454 -13.56 5.58 13.21
C GLU A 454 -13.14 6.12 11.84
N ASP A 455 -13.57 7.32 11.49
CA ASP A 455 -13.20 8.00 10.25
C ASP A 455 -11.67 8.12 10.07
N GLN A 456 -10.96 8.60 11.09
CA GLN A 456 -9.51 8.74 11.04
C GLN A 456 -8.78 7.39 10.96
N LYS A 457 -9.35 6.35 11.57
CA LYS A 457 -8.84 4.98 11.48
C LYS A 457 -9.02 4.43 10.06
N MET A 458 -10.22 4.58 9.48
CA MET A 458 -10.50 4.14 8.12
C MET A 458 -9.59 4.85 7.11
N VAL A 459 -9.40 6.17 7.24
CA VAL A 459 -8.45 6.95 6.41
C VAL A 459 -7.01 6.48 6.60
N ALA A 460 -6.58 6.19 7.84
CA ALA A 460 -5.23 5.67 8.12
C ALA A 460 -4.96 4.33 7.43
N GLU A 461 -5.95 3.43 7.44
CA GLU A 461 -5.84 2.12 6.81
C GLU A 461 -5.94 2.20 5.29
N PHE A 462 -6.86 3.02 4.77
CA PHE A 462 -7.07 3.18 3.32
C PHE A 462 -5.80 3.63 2.61
N TRP A 463 -5.19 4.70 3.12
CA TRP A 463 -3.95 5.25 2.59
C TRP A 463 -2.71 4.63 3.24
N GLU A 464 -2.80 3.44 3.87
CA GLU A 464 -1.62 2.79 4.44
C GLU A 464 -0.66 2.35 3.35
N ASP A 465 -1.21 1.82 2.26
CA ASP A 465 -0.55 1.34 1.04
C ASP A 465 0.74 0.54 1.35
N GLY A 466 0.66 -0.36 2.33
CA GLY A 466 1.76 -1.22 2.75
C GLY A 466 1.87 -2.52 1.94
N PRO A 467 2.62 -3.52 2.43
CA PRO A 467 2.71 -4.83 1.78
C PRO A 467 1.34 -5.44 1.48
N GLY A 468 1.23 -6.08 0.31
CA GLY A 468 -0.03 -6.59 -0.24
C GLY A 468 -0.86 -5.55 -1.01
N THR A 469 -0.28 -4.40 -1.31
CA THR A 469 -0.86 -3.33 -2.16
C THR A 469 0.13 -2.94 -3.27
N SER A 470 -0.27 -2.04 -4.17
CA SER A 470 0.62 -1.45 -5.17
C SER A 470 1.44 -0.25 -4.65
N PHE A 471 1.46 -0.04 -3.33
CA PHE A 471 2.11 1.09 -2.64
C PHE A 471 1.52 2.47 -3.07
N PRO A 472 1.89 3.58 -2.42
CA PRO A 472 1.33 4.90 -2.77
C PRO A 472 1.47 5.30 -4.24
N PRO A 473 2.59 5.01 -4.93
CA PRO A 473 2.67 5.27 -6.35
C PRO A 473 1.52 4.59 -7.11
N GLY A 474 1.26 3.31 -6.86
CA GLY A 474 0.21 2.54 -7.52
C GLY A 474 -1.20 3.07 -7.22
N ALA A 475 -1.47 3.50 -5.98
CA ALA A 475 -2.73 4.17 -5.65
C ALA A 475 -2.98 5.41 -6.55
N TRP A 476 -1.96 6.23 -6.77
CA TRP A 476 -2.08 7.39 -7.66
C TRP A 476 -2.13 7.01 -9.14
N MET A 477 -1.47 5.93 -9.57
CA MET A 477 -1.65 5.37 -10.91
C MET A 477 -3.10 4.90 -11.13
N THR A 478 -3.73 4.28 -10.12
CA THR A 478 -5.15 3.89 -10.14
C THR A 478 -6.09 5.09 -10.26
N LEU A 479 -5.79 6.22 -9.61
CA LEU A 479 -6.53 7.47 -9.85
C LEU A 479 -6.30 8.02 -11.27
N GLY A 480 -5.15 7.74 -11.89
CA GLY A 480 -4.91 7.97 -13.32
C GLY A 480 -5.81 7.11 -14.22
N GLN A 481 -5.99 5.83 -13.89
CA GLN A 481 -6.94 4.94 -14.58
C GLN A 481 -8.39 5.44 -14.45
N TYR A 482 -8.76 5.90 -13.26
CA TYR A 482 -10.07 6.51 -13.00
C TYR A 482 -10.31 7.72 -13.92
N VAL A 483 -9.31 8.61 -14.04
CA VAL A 483 -9.39 9.78 -14.93
C VAL A 483 -9.48 9.38 -16.39
N SER A 484 -8.68 8.40 -16.83
CA SER A 484 -8.76 7.85 -18.19
C SER A 484 -10.18 7.41 -18.54
N GLN A 485 -10.80 6.61 -17.67
CA GLN A 485 -12.17 6.14 -17.88
C GLN A 485 -13.20 7.27 -17.80
N ARG A 486 -13.07 8.18 -16.83
CA ARG A 486 -14.00 9.31 -16.64
C ARG A 486 -14.05 10.21 -17.87
N ASP A 487 -12.88 10.50 -18.43
CA ASP A 487 -12.71 11.50 -19.47
C ASP A 487 -12.67 10.87 -20.88
N GLY A 488 -12.65 9.54 -20.97
CA GLY A 488 -12.74 8.78 -22.22
C GLY A 488 -11.49 8.93 -23.08
N HIS A 489 -10.32 8.75 -22.47
CA HIS A 489 -9.03 8.91 -23.12
C HIS A 489 -8.78 7.87 -24.23
N ASP A 490 -7.99 8.26 -25.22
CA ASP A 490 -7.42 7.36 -26.22
C ASP A 490 -6.00 6.92 -25.84
N ALA A 491 -5.43 6.00 -26.62
CA ALA A 491 -4.11 5.43 -26.34
C ALA A 491 -3.00 6.49 -26.26
N ALA A 492 -3.01 7.51 -27.13
CA ALA A 492 -2.00 8.57 -27.10
C ALA A 492 -2.14 9.50 -25.90
N THR A 493 -3.37 9.85 -25.52
CA THR A 493 -3.65 10.67 -24.34
C THR A 493 -3.19 9.97 -23.06
N ASP A 494 -3.50 8.67 -22.94
CA ASP A 494 -3.06 7.88 -21.78
C ASP A 494 -1.56 7.60 -21.78
N ALA A 495 -0.92 7.41 -22.94
CA ALA A 495 0.53 7.29 -23.03
C ALA A 495 1.22 8.50 -22.38
N LEU A 496 0.76 9.72 -22.69
CA LEU A 496 1.28 10.95 -22.10
C LEU A 496 0.94 11.06 -20.61
N LEU A 497 -0.31 10.79 -20.21
CA LEU A 497 -0.73 10.87 -18.81
C LEU A 497 0.11 9.94 -17.93
N PHE A 498 0.20 8.67 -18.30
CA PHE A 498 0.86 7.66 -17.48
C PHE A 498 2.39 7.78 -17.50
N MET A 499 2.99 8.24 -18.60
CA MET A 499 4.41 8.63 -18.61
C MET A 499 4.67 9.78 -17.64
N THR A 500 3.80 10.80 -17.63
CA THR A 500 3.93 11.93 -16.70
C THR A 500 3.76 11.49 -15.25
N MET A 501 2.74 10.68 -14.97
CA MET A 501 2.47 10.15 -13.63
C MET A 501 3.60 9.26 -13.12
N GLY A 502 4.05 8.28 -13.92
CA GLY A 502 5.13 7.36 -13.56
C GLY A 502 6.43 8.10 -13.23
N ASN A 503 6.81 9.07 -14.07
CA ASN A 503 8.00 9.88 -13.83
C ASN A 503 7.85 10.83 -12.63
N ALA A 504 6.69 11.46 -12.44
CA ALA A 504 6.43 12.28 -11.24
C ALA A 504 6.48 11.44 -9.95
N MET A 505 5.99 10.20 -9.97
CA MET A 505 6.12 9.30 -8.83
C MET A 505 7.59 8.98 -8.56
N PHE A 506 8.38 8.69 -9.60
CA PHE A 506 9.78 8.35 -9.41
C PHE A 506 10.62 9.53 -8.91
N ASP A 507 10.39 10.74 -9.44
CA ASP A 507 11.02 11.97 -8.96
C ASP A 507 10.66 12.27 -7.50
N ALA A 508 9.39 12.07 -7.12
CA ALA A 508 8.95 12.18 -5.74
C ALA A 508 9.67 11.18 -4.81
N ALA A 509 9.94 9.96 -5.30
CA ALA A 509 10.72 8.97 -4.57
C ALA A 509 12.16 9.43 -4.36
N ILE A 510 12.86 9.86 -5.42
CA ILE A 510 14.26 10.32 -5.36
C ILE A 510 14.42 11.48 -4.36
N ALA A 511 13.62 12.54 -4.53
CA ALA A 511 13.69 13.72 -3.67
C ALA A 511 13.38 13.40 -2.20
N THR A 512 12.39 12.54 -1.95
CA THR A 512 12.02 12.15 -0.58
C THR A 512 13.07 11.22 0.04
N TRP A 513 13.64 10.28 -0.72
CA TRP A 513 14.67 9.38 -0.20
C TRP A 513 15.98 10.12 0.08
N ASP A 514 16.31 11.16 -0.70
CA ASP A 514 17.39 12.09 -0.34
C ASP A 514 17.13 12.76 1.00
N ALA A 515 15.97 13.39 1.19
CA ALA A 515 15.64 14.04 2.46
C ALA A 515 15.71 13.05 3.64
N LYS A 516 15.17 11.83 3.46
CA LYS A 516 15.20 10.78 4.48
C LYS A 516 16.60 10.35 4.86
N ALA A 517 17.47 10.10 3.87
CA ALA A 517 18.85 9.71 4.12
C ALA A 517 19.68 10.86 4.72
N PHE A 518 19.44 12.09 4.27
CA PHE A 518 20.16 13.29 4.73
C PHE A 518 19.82 13.67 6.17
N PHE A 519 18.52 13.76 6.50
CA PHE A 519 18.07 14.14 7.84
C PHE A 519 18.11 12.97 8.82
N ASP A 520 18.03 11.73 8.33
CA ASP A 520 18.04 10.52 9.16
C ASP A 520 17.08 10.64 10.35
N TYR A 521 15.89 11.21 10.14
CA TYR A 521 15.04 11.68 11.24
C TYR A 521 14.23 10.57 11.91
N ALA A 522 14.10 10.65 13.24
CA ALA A 522 13.41 9.65 14.06
C ALA A 522 11.90 9.57 13.80
N ARG A 523 11.34 8.37 13.92
CA ARG A 523 9.90 8.11 13.81
C ARG A 523 9.16 8.48 15.10
N PRO A 524 7.87 8.88 15.04
CA PRO A 524 7.11 9.25 16.23
C PRO A 524 7.07 8.17 17.30
N VAL A 525 6.91 6.90 16.91
CA VAL A 525 6.90 5.77 17.86
C VAL A 525 8.17 5.72 18.70
N THR A 526 9.35 5.84 18.09
CA THR A 526 10.64 5.85 18.81
C THR A 526 10.76 7.08 19.69
N VAL A 527 10.43 8.27 19.16
CA VAL A 527 10.51 9.53 19.90
C VAL A 527 9.60 9.51 21.14
N ILE A 528 8.35 9.07 21.00
CA ILE A 528 7.39 9.02 22.12
C ILE A 528 7.91 8.07 23.21
N ARG A 529 8.40 6.88 22.84
CA ARG A 529 8.96 5.92 23.77
C ARG A 529 10.18 6.48 24.50
N ASP A 530 11.11 7.09 23.76
CA ASP A 530 12.32 7.69 24.30
C ASP A 530 12.01 8.87 25.24
N LEU A 531 11.08 9.76 24.86
CA LEU A 531 10.65 10.86 25.72
C LEU A 531 9.93 10.38 26.99
N GLY A 532 9.17 9.29 26.88
CA GLY A 532 8.56 8.59 28.01
C GLY A 532 9.61 8.04 28.97
N HIS A 533 10.63 7.37 28.42
CA HIS A 533 11.75 6.85 29.19
C HIS A 533 12.50 7.94 29.97
N LEU A 534 12.68 9.09 29.34
CA LEU A 534 13.34 10.25 29.94
C LEU A 534 12.44 11.04 30.89
N GLY A 535 11.13 10.77 30.94
CA GLY A 535 10.17 11.51 31.75
C GLY A 535 9.87 12.92 31.23
N LEU A 536 10.12 13.16 29.95
CA LEU A 536 9.89 14.45 29.29
C LEU A 536 8.42 14.61 28.87
N ILE A 537 7.71 13.51 28.63
CA ILE A 537 6.25 13.48 28.40
C ILE A 537 5.55 12.57 29.42
N GLY A 538 4.22 12.66 29.49
CA GLY A 538 3.40 11.85 30.40
C GLY A 538 3.52 12.23 31.88
N GLU A 539 2.86 11.46 32.73
CA GLU A 539 2.85 11.62 34.19
C GLU A 539 3.15 10.29 34.89
N GLN A 540 3.64 10.33 36.13
CA GLN A 540 3.89 9.10 36.89
C GLN A 540 2.57 8.35 37.15
N GLY A 541 2.47 7.11 36.71
CA GLY A 541 1.28 6.28 36.81
C GLY A 541 1.56 4.79 36.58
N VAL A 542 0.50 4.03 36.31
CA VAL A 542 0.54 2.59 36.08
C VAL A 542 -0.10 2.28 34.73
N ASP A 543 0.55 1.46 33.91
CA ASP A 543 0.02 0.95 32.65
C ASP A 543 -1.22 0.08 32.90
N GLU A 544 -2.35 0.39 32.26
CA GLU A 544 -3.60 -0.36 32.40
C GLU A 544 -3.52 -1.77 31.79
N LEU A 545 -2.63 -1.99 30.83
CA LEU A 545 -2.48 -3.24 30.10
C LEU A 545 -1.38 -4.12 30.70
N THR A 546 -0.23 -3.56 31.04
CA THR A 546 0.92 -4.33 31.57
C THR A 546 1.01 -4.33 33.09
N GLY A 547 0.41 -3.35 33.78
CA GLY A 547 0.54 -3.15 35.22
C GLY A 547 1.87 -2.55 35.67
N GLU A 548 2.74 -2.16 34.74
CA GLU A 548 4.05 -1.56 35.03
C GLU A 548 3.92 -0.09 35.45
N THR A 549 4.87 0.41 36.24
CA THR A 549 4.88 1.79 36.74
C THR A 549 5.91 2.63 36.01
N GLY A 550 5.55 3.85 35.62
CA GLY A 550 6.44 4.77 34.91
C GLY A 550 5.68 6.01 34.43
N PHE A 551 6.16 6.65 33.35
CA PHE A 551 5.47 7.78 32.75
C PHE A 551 4.40 7.30 31.79
N VAL A 552 3.13 7.51 32.17
CA VAL A 552 1.96 7.11 31.39
C VAL A 552 1.39 8.26 30.56
N ILE A 553 0.78 7.88 29.45
CA ILE A 553 0.05 8.73 28.50
C ILE A 553 -1.32 8.09 28.22
N GLN A 554 -2.25 8.89 27.67
CA GLN A 554 -3.45 8.35 27.04
C GLN A 554 -3.12 8.11 25.56
N ALA A 555 -3.36 6.91 25.05
CA ALA A 555 -3.13 6.55 23.65
C ALA A 555 -3.94 5.30 23.29
N LEU A 556 -3.96 4.94 22.01
CA LEU A 556 -4.50 3.66 21.55
C LEU A 556 -3.81 2.49 22.27
N GLY A 557 -4.60 1.63 22.91
CA GLY A 557 -4.11 0.47 23.67
C GLY A 557 -3.78 -0.77 22.83
N GLY A 558 -3.90 -0.69 21.51
CA GLY A 558 -3.69 -1.80 20.57
C GLY A 558 -4.93 -2.62 20.27
N ILE A 559 -4.69 -3.83 19.79
CA ILE A 559 -5.70 -4.79 19.36
C ILE A 559 -5.68 -6.01 20.28
N ASP A 560 -6.87 -6.49 20.62
CA ASP A 560 -7.06 -7.75 21.33
C ASP A 560 -6.72 -8.91 20.40
N PRO A 561 -5.70 -9.73 20.72
CA PRO A 561 -5.27 -10.83 19.85
C PRO A 561 -6.33 -11.93 19.69
N ASP A 562 -7.27 -12.06 20.64
CA ASP A 562 -8.30 -13.10 20.60
C ASP A 562 -9.49 -12.69 19.72
N THR A 563 -9.81 -11.40 19.67
CA THR A 563 -11.01 -10.88 18.97
C THR A 563 -10.68 -10.06 17.72
N GLY A 564 -9.44 -9.61 17.56
CA GLY A 564 -9.04 -8.68 16.49
C GLY A 564 -9.59 -7.26 16.65
N THR A 565 -10.25 -6.97 17.78
CA THR A 565 -10.88 -5.66 18.03
C THR A 565 -9.98 -4.73 18.83
N SER A 566 -10.10 -3.43 18.61
CA SER A 566 -9.30 -2.46 19.35
C SER A 566 -9.65 -2.39 20.83
N PHE A 567 -8.62 -2.32 21.69
CA PHE A 567 -8.80 -1.92 23.08
C PHE A 567 -9.31 -0.46 23.19
N GLY A 568 -9.20 0.36 22.14
CA GLY A 568 -9.46 1.79 22.19
C GLY A 568 -8.45 2.53 23.07
N THR A 569 -8.80 3.74 23.51
CA THR A 569 -7.89 4.55 24.33
C THR A 569 -7.70 3.96 25.72
N ARG A 570 -6.43 3.89 26.15
CA ARG A 570 -6.01 3.40 27.47
C ARG A 570 -4.94 4.30 28.07
N THR A 571 -4.83 4.25 29.39
CA THR A 571 -3.66 4.78 30.09
C THR A 571 -2.52 3.75 29.97
N ILE A 572 -1.52 4.03 29.14
CA ILE A 572 -0.37 3.13 28.90
C ILE A 572 0.94 3.84 29.23
N LEU A 573 2.00 3.08 29.49
CA LEU A 573 3.35 3.65 29.49
C LEU A 573 3.66 4.25 28.12
N ALA A 574 4.28 5.42 28.10
CA ALA A 574 4.76 6.01 26.86
C ALA A 574 5.81 5.11 26.16
N GLU A 575 6.59 4.36 26.93
CA GLU A 575 7.51 3.32 26.42
C GLU A 575 6.77 2.16 25.69
N ASN A 576 5.48 1.96 25.97
CA ASN A 576 4.62 0.96 25.34
C ASN A 576 3.75 1.53 24.21
N PHE A 577 3.97 2.78 23.79
CA PHE A 577 3.22 3.38 22.68
C PHE A 577 3.36 2.55 21.41
N ILE A 578 2.26 2.39 20.68
CA ILE A 578 2.18 1.69 19.39
C ILE A 578 1.45 2.54 18.37
N THR A 579 1.69 2.24 17.10
CA THR A 579 1.07 2.93 15.96
C THR A 579 -0.24 2.26 15.56
N TYR A 580 -1.10 3.00 14.87
CA TYR A 580 -2.29 2.43 14.23
C TYR A 580 -1.92 2.02 12.81
N GLN A 581 -1.39 0.81 12.69
CA GLN A 581 -0.89 0.15 11.49
C GLN A 581 -1.39 -1.30 11.49
N LEU A 582 -1.15 -2.04 10.39
CA LEU A 582 -1.53 -3.44 10.27
C LEU A 582 -1.05 -4.26 11.50
N PRO A 583 -1.97 -4.84 12.29
CA PRO A 583 -1.62 -5.59 13.50
C PRO A 583 -0.66 -6.73 13.21
N GLY A 584 0.40 -6.84 14.01
CA GLY A 584 1.46 -7.82 13.79
C GLY A 584 2.46 -7.45 12.69
N GLY A 585 2.21 -6.40 11.90
CA GLY A 585 3.17 -5.83 10.97
C GLY A 585 4.24 -4.96 11.64
N GLU A 586 4.94 -4.18 10.82
CA GLU A 586 5.94 -3.23 11.29
C GLU A 586 5.29 -2.04 12.01
N GLN A 587 5.87 -1.61 13.13
CA GLN A 587 5.40 -0.43 13.88
C GLN A 587 5.59 0.87 13.11
N SER A 588 6.57 0.91 12.20
CA SER A 588 6.79 2.01 11.26
C SER A 588 7.56 1.50 10.05
N PRO A 589 7.40 2.10 8.86
CA PRO A 589 8.13 1.68 7.68
C PRO A 589 9.66 1.73 7.86
N PRO A 590 10.44 0.89 7.15
CA PRO A 590 11.85 0.65 7.38
C PRO A 590 12.74 1.73 6.74
N PHE A 591 12.48 2.99 7.06
CA PHE A 591 13.22 4.17 6.60
C PHE A 591 12.88 5.39 7.48
N ALA A 592 13.75 6.40 7.43
CA ALA A 592 13.63 7.62 8.23
C ALA A 592 12.31 8.37 8.00
N GLU A 593 11.95 9.23 8.95
CA GLU A 593 10.65 9.91 9.00
C GLU A 593 10.53 11.02 7.94
N TYR A 594 11.51 11.93 7.84
CA TYR A 594 11.33 13.20 7.15
C TYR A 594 11.93 13.21 5.73
N THR A 595 11.22 13.62 4.68
CA THR A 595 9.77 13.96 4.63
C THR A 595 8.90 12.70 4.46
N SER A 596 7.58 12.84 4.59
CA SER A 596 6.63 11.75 4.34
C SER A 596 6.56 11.39 2.86
N GLY A 597 6.97 10.16 2.50
CA GLY A 597 6.90 9.66 1.13
C GLY A 597 5.47 9.64 0.58
N HIS A 598 4.49 9.16 1.37
CA HIS A 598 3.08 9.16 0.97
C HIS A 598 2.60 10.57 0.62
N SER A 599 2.94 11.56 1.44
CA SER A 599 2.59 12.95 1.22
C SER A 599 3.20 13.48 -0.08
N THR A 600 4.48 13.20 -0.33
CA THR A 600 5.16 13.62 -1.57
C THR A 600 4.56 12.95 -2.81
N PHE A 601 4.39 11.62 -2.81
CA PHE A 601 3.75 10.91 -3.93
C PHE A 601 2.35 11.46 -4.20
N SER A 602 1.57 11.68 -3.14
CA SER A 602 0.19 12.08 -3.29
C SER A 602 0.02 13.48 -3.86
N ALA A 603 0.82 14.44 -3.37
CA ALA A 603 0.79 15.77 -3.92
C ALA A 603 1.35 15.84 -5.35
N ALA A 604 2.35 15.02 -5.69
CA ALA A 604 2.86 14.92 -7.07
C ALA A 604 1.80 14.39 -8.02
N GLY A 605 1.12 13.31 -7.65
CA GLY A 605 0.04 12.71 -8.45
C GLY A 605 -1.13 13.67 -8.63
N ALA A 606 -1.56 14.32 -7.53
CA ALA A 606 -2.61 15.33 -7.58
C ALA A 606 -2.24 16.53 -8.48
N ALA A 607 -1.00 17.00 -8.41
CA ALA A 607 -0.52 18.10 -9.25
C ALA A 607 -0.54 17.74 -10.73
N VAL A 608 -0.07 16.54 -11.09
CA VAL A 608 -0.12 16.03 -12.48
C VAL A 608 -1.57 15.92 -12.96
N LEU A 609 -2.44 15.22 -12.22
CA LEU A 609 -3.84 15.02 -12.64
C LEU A 609 -4.60 16.35 -12.77
N LYS A 610 -4.35 17.28 -11.85
CA LYS A 610 -4.93 18.62 -11.90
C LYS A 610 -4.47 19.42 -13.10
N ALA A 611 -3.17 19.39 -13.41
CA ALA A 611 -2.61 20.11 -14.55
C ALA A 611 -3.08 19.49 -15.87
N PHE A 612 -3.07 18.16 -15.95
CA PHE A 612 -3.45 17.39 -17.14
C PHE A 612 -4.93 17.60 -17.51
N THR A 613 -5.83 17.49 -16.54
CA THR A 613 -7.28 17.69 -16.76
C THR A 613 -7.67 19.17 -16.83
N GLY A 614 -6.78 20.08 -16.44
CA GLY A 614 -7.04 21.51 -16.31
C GLY A 614 -8.02 21.86 -15.17
N SER A 615 -8.29 20.93 -14.26
CA SER A 615 -9.27 21.05 -13.18
C SER A 615 -8.81 20.26 -11.94
N ASP A 616 -9.13 20.72 -10.75
CA ASP A 616 -8.86 19.98 -9.50
C ASP A 616 -9.91 18.89 -9.22
N HIS A 617 -10.91 18.75 -10.09
CA HIS A 617 -12.08 17.90 -9.87
C HIS A 617 -11.74 16.41 -9.97
N LEU A 618 -12.09 15.65 -8.93
CA LEU A 618 -11.96 14.19 -8.87
C LEU A 618 -13.35 13.53 -8.93
N ASP A 619 -14.19 13.77 -7.91
CA ASP A 619 -15.52 13.18 -7.70
C ASP A 619 -15.49 11.65 -7.57
N ALA A 620 -14.48 11.14 -6.86
CA ALA A 620 -14.30 9.72 -6.59
C ALA A 620 -14.96 9.33 -5.27
N HIS A 621 -15.56 8.14 -5.25
CA HIS A 621 -16.13 7.55 -4.06
C HIS A 621 -15.84 6.04 -4.02
N ILE A 622 -15.63 5.50 -2.83
CA ILE A 622 -15.37 4.08 -2.60
C ILE A 622 -16.26 3.63 -1.46
N THR A 623 -17.00 2.55 -1.66
CA THR A 623 -17.85 1.98 -0.61
C THR A 623 -17.18 0.76 -0.01
N VAL A 624 -17.09 0.73 1.32
CA VAL A 624 -16.52 -0.36 2.11
C VAL A 624 -17.59 -0.94 3.05
N PRO A 625 -17.84 -2.27 3.02
CA PRO A 625 -18.81 -2.91 3.91
C PRO A 625 -18.39 -2.86 5.40
N PRO A 626 -19.33 -3.04 6.35
CA PRO A 626 -18.98 -3.15 7.76
C PRO A 626 -18.12 -4.37 8.08
N GLY A 627 -17.22 -4.25 9.06
CA GLY A 627 -16.41 -5.35 9.59
C GLY A 627 -15.30 -5.85 8.66
N THR A 628 -14.88 -5.06 7.67
CA THR A 628 -13.85 -5.45 6.69
C THR A 628 -12.48 -4.79 6.93
N SER A 629 -12.29 -4.01 8.00
CA SER A 629 -10.97 -3.43 8.28
C SER A 629 -10.01 -4.53 8.76
N ALA A 630 -8.80 -4.53 8.21
CA ALA A 630 -7.73 -5.42 8.62
C ALA A 630 -7.07 -4.94 9.93
N PHE A 631 -7.27 -3.69 10.34
CA PHE A 631 -6.60 -3.12 11.51
C PHE A 631 -7.41 -3.28 12.79
N ASP A 632 -8.73 -3.25 12.68
CA ASP A 632 -9.69 -3.35 13.77
C ASP A 632 -10.92 -4.12 13.26
N ALA A 633 -11.07 -5.39 13.66
CA ALA A 633 -12.10 -6.28 13.12
C ALA A 633 -13.54 -5.81 13.41
N ALA A 634 -13.71 -4.82 14.28
CA ALA A 634 -14.99 -4.17 14.54
C ALA A 634 -15.34 -3.05 13.54
N LEU A 635 -14.42 -2.68 12.64
CA LEU A 635 -14.56 -1.54 11.73
C LEU A 635 -14.70 -1.97 10.25
N PRO A 636 -15.35 -1.13 9.44
CA PRO A 636 -16.22 -0.03 9.88
C PRO A 636 -17.48 -0.58 10.57
N GLY A 637 -18.08 0.20 11.45
CA GLY A 637 -19.24 -0.26 12.24
C GLY A 637 -20.53 -0.39 11.39
N ASP A 638 -20.60 0.39 10.32
CA ASP A 638 -21.63 0.40 9.28
C ASP A 638 -20.94 0.49 7.91
N VAL A 639 -21.71 0.50 6.82
CA VAL A 639 -21.16 0.80 5.48
C VAL A 639 -20.46 2.17 5.51
N TYR A 640 -19.17 2.19 5.15
CA TYR A 640 -18.36 3.39 5.09
C TYR A 640 -18.15 3.85 3.64
N GLN A 641 -18.15 5.16 3.42
CA GLN A 641 -17.92 5.76 2.10
C GLN A 641 -16.75 6.72 2.18
N PHE A 642 -15.66 6.38 1.48
CA PHE A 642 -14.64 7.37 1.14
C PHE A 642 -15.19 8.24 0.01
N GLN A 643 -14.97 9.55 0.09
CA GLN A 643 -15.38 10.49 -0.93
C GLN A 643 -14.37 11.64 -1.02
N TRP A 644 -13.94 11.96 -2.23
CA TRP A 644 -13.07 13.10 -2.49
C TRP A 644 -13.60 13.90 -3.69
N ASP A 645 -13.93 15.17 -3.47
CA ASP A 645 -14.42 16.06 -4.52
C ASP A 645 -13.26 16.52 -5.42
N THR A 646 -12.03 16.56 -4.87
CA THR A 646 -10.84 17.06 -5.59
C THR A 646 -9.61 16.18 -5.41
N PHE A 647 -8.69 16.23 -6.38
CA PHE A 647 -7.38 15.58 -6.28
C PHE A 647 -6.59 16.12 -5.09
N SER A 648 -6.65 17.44 -4.87
CA SER A 648 -5.98 18.08 -3.73
C SER A 648 -6.52 17.58 -2.38
N GLU A 649 -7.82 17.33 -2.27
CA GLU A 649 -8.42 16.76 -1.05
C GLU A 649 -7.95 15.33 -0.81
N ALA A 650 -7.95 14.47 -1.83
CA ALA A 650 -7.40 13.11 -1.73
C ALA A 650 -5.93 13.11 -1.30
N ALA A 651 -5.10 14.01 -1.84
CA ALA A 651 -3.70 14.12 -1.43
C ALA A 651 -3.52 14.61 0.02
N ILE A 652 -4.33 15.58 0.46
CA ILE A 652 -4.31 16.05 1.86
C ILE A 652 -4.74 14.93 2.80
N ASP A 653 -5.75 14.16 2.43
CA ASP A 653 -6.27 13.04 3.21
C ASP A 653 -5.23 11.91 3.32
N ALA A 654 -4.57 11.57 2.21
CA ALA A 654 -3.44 10.64 2.18
C ALA A 654 -2.25 11.11 3.03
N GLY A 655 -1.99 12.42 3.11
CA GLY A 655 -0.98 12.97 4.02
C GLY A 655 -1.41 12.91 5.49
N ALA A 656 -2.68 13.25 5.77
CA ALA A 656 -3.25 13.23 7.12
C ALA A 656 -3.32 11.80 7.71
N SER A 657 -3.56 10.80 6.86
CA SER A 657 -3.56 9.38 7.23
C SER A 657 -2.29 8.97 7.99
N ARG A 658 -1.14 9.57 7.66
CA ARG A 658 0.15 9.26 8.27
C ARG A 658 0.27 9.77 9.70
N ILE A 659 -0.46 10.84 10.02
CA ILE A 659 -0.60 11.40 11.37
C ILE A 659 -1.56 10.53 12.18
N TYR A 660 -2.67 10.11 11.57
CA TYR A 660 -3.64 9.21 12.20
C TYR A 660 -3.02 7.83 12.52
N GLY A 661 -2.20 7.29 11.62
CA GLY A 661 -1.41 6.08 11.86
C GLY A 661 -0.30 6.27 12.91
N GLY A 662 0.06 7.51 13.25
CA GLY A 662 1.09 7.81 14.25
C GLY A 662 2.52 7.54 13.78
N ILE A 663 2.78 7.59 12.48
CA ILE A 663 4.05 7.20 11.85
C ILE A 663 4.83 8.35 11.22
N HIS A 664 4.22 9.53 11.14
CA HIS A 664 4.84 10.78 10.69
C HIS A 664 4.47 11.96 11.61
N PHE A 665 5.32 12.99 11.62
CA PHE A 665 5.01 14.27 12.25
C PHE A 665 4.36 15.24 11.24
N SER A 666 3.69 16.28 11.75
CA SER A 666 2.98 17.24 10.90
C SER A 666 3.90 17.96 9.91
N ASP A 667 5.12 18.33 10.31
CA ASP A 667 6.07 19.00 9.43
C ASP A 667 6.51 18.09 8.27
N GLY A 668 6.84 16.82 8.58
CA GLY A 668 7.17 15.81 7.57
C GLY A 668 6.03 15.56 6.57
N ASN A 669 4.77 15.68 7.01
CA ASN A 669 3.61 15.63 6.13
C ASN A 669 3.49 16.90 5.26
N LEU A 670 3.48 18.08 5.87
CA LEU A 670 3.26 19.36 5.17
C LEU A 670 4.37 19.67 4.15
N ASP A 671 5.62 19.43 4.52
CA ASP A 671 6.76 19.66 3.63
C ASP A 671 6.81 18.61 2.52
N GLY A 672 6.39 17.37 2.81
CA GLY A 672 6.19 16.34 1.78
C GLY A 672 5.11 16.73 0.76
N LEU A 673 3.93 17.19 1.23
CA LEU A 673 2.87 17.69 0.34
C LEU A 673 3.35 18.87 -0.50
N SER A 674 4.10 19.81 0.08
CA SER A 674 4.63 20.96 -0.65
C SER A 674 5.62 20.52 -1.73
N ALA A 675 6.61 19.70 -1.36
CA ALA A 675 7.62 19.22 -2.31
C ALA A 675 6.99 18.39 -3.44
N GLY A 676 6.04 17.52 -3.12
CA GLY A 676 5.33 16.72 -4.11
C GLY A 676 4.58 17.58 -5.12
N ALA A 677 3.90 18.63 -4.68
CA ALA A 677 3.17 19.52 -5.58
C ALA A 677 4.09 20.22 -6.60
N ASP A 678 5.28 20.67 -6.16
CA ASP A 678 6.28 21.28 -7.04
C ASP A 678 6.84 20.25 -8.03
N ILE A 679 7.21 19.06 -7.55
CA ILE A 679 7.73 17.95 -8.38
C ILE A 679 6.73 17.54 -9.46
N GLY A 680 5.46 17.36 -9.10
CA GLY A 680 4.42 16.98 -10.08
C GLY A 680 4.17 18.08 -11.11
N ALA A 681 4.29 19.36 -10.73
CA ALA A 681 4.17 20.48 -11.66
C ALA A 681 5.35 20.54 -12.65
N ASP A 682 6.57 20.30 -12.17
CA ASP A 682 7.77 20.28 -13.01
C ASP A 682 7.76 19.09 -13.98
N ALA A 683 7.38 17.90 -13.50
CA ALA A 683 7.20 16.72 -14.34
C ALA A 683 6.16 16.95 -15.45
N TYR A 684 5.01 17.55 -15.13
CA TYR A 684 4.00 17.90 -16.14
C TYR A 684 4.53 18.93 -17.15
N ALA A 685 5.25 19.96 -16.69
CA ALA A 685 5.79 20.97 -17.58
C ALA A 685 6.77 20.37 -18.60
N LEU A 686 7.66 19.47 -18.15
CA LEU A 686 8.60 18.78 -19.03
C LEU A 686 7.90 17.79 -19.97
N ALA A 687 6.91 17.05 -19.48
CA ALA A 687 6.13 16.13 -20.33
C ALA A 687 5.41 16.86 -21.48
N VAL A 688 4.92 18.09 -21.24
CA VAL A 688 4.34 18.94 -22.28
C VAL A 688 5.37 19.35 -23.34
N ASP A 689 6.63 19.62 -22.94
CA ASP A 689 7.69 19.92 -23.90
C ASP A 689 7.98 18.73 -24.83
N PHE A 690 8.04 17.50 -24.28
CA PHE A 690 8.17 16.29 -25.10
C PHE A 690 6.98 16.09 -26.04
N ALA A 691 5.75 16.19 -25.51
CA ALA A 691 4.54 15.99 -26.30
C ALA A 691 4.35 17.04 -27.42
N SER A 692 4.90 18.25 -27.23
CA SER A 692 4.81 19.33 -28.21
C SER A 692 6.04 19.48 -29.11
N GLY A 693 7.04 18.61 -28.95
CA GLY A 693 8.27 18.62 -29.74
C GLY A 693 9.19 19.81 -29.45
N THR A 694 9.09 20.38 -28.24
CA THR A 694 9.86 21.56 -27.82
C THR A 694 10.93 21.26 -26.78
N ALA A 695 11.03 20.01 -26.30
CA ALA A 695 12.09 19.60 -25.39
C ALA A 695 13.46 19.80 -26.05
N GLN A 696 14.38 20.39 -25.30
CA GLN A 696 15.77 20.50 -25.68
C GLN A 696 16.48 19.16 -25.42
N PRO A 697 17.52 18.81 -26.20
CA PRO A 697 18.26 17.56 -26.00
C PRO A 697 18.76 17.37 -24.57
N GLU A 698 19.24 18.44 -23.93
CA GLU A 698 19.70 18.43 -22.55
C GLU A 698 18.60 18.19 -21.49
N GLN A 699 17.33 18.15 -21.89
CA GLN A 699 16.22 17.81 -20.99
C GLN A 699 15.88 16.30 -21.05
N GLN A 700 16.58 15.51 -21.86
CA GLN A 700 16.44 14.06 -21.84
C GLN A 700 17.25 13.49 -20.67
N PRO A 701 16.66 12.60 -19.84
CA PRO A 701 17.39 11.94 -18.77
C PRO A 701 18.67 11.25 -19.31
N PHE A 702 19.76 11.32 -18.56
CA PHE A 702 21.07 10.76 -18.92
C PHE A 702 21.79 11.44 -20.10
N PHE A 703 21.31 12.57 -20.62
CA PHE A 703 21.93 13.24 -21.78
C PHE A 703 23.43 13.51 -21.58
N ASP A 704 23.80 14.10 -20.44
CA ASP A 704 25.19 14.45 -20.14
C ASP A 704 26.09 13.21 -19.99
N GLU A 705 25.57 12.13 -19.40
CA GLU A 705 26.29 10.87 -19.19
C GLU A 705 26.71 10.21 -20.51
N PHE A 706 25.86 10.27 -21.54
CA PHE A 706 26.10 9.55 -22.80
C PHE A 706 26.56 10.43 -23.96
N PHE A 707 26.29 11.75 -23.94
CA PHE A 707 26.65 12.65 -25.06
C PHE A 707 27.69 13.72 -24.73
N ILE A 708 27.96 14.03 -23.45
CA ILE A 708 28.98 15.02 -23.05
C ILE A 708 30.24 14.37 -22.44
N ALA A 709 30.12 13.18 -21.83
CA ALA A 709 31.16 12.51 -21.04
C ALA A 709 32.47 12.12 -21.78
#